data_AF-A0A9D5P3T1-F1
#
_entry.id   AF-A0A9D5P3T1-F1
#
_cell.length_a   1.000
_cell.length_b   1.000
_cell.length_c   1.000
_cell.angle_alpha   90.00
_cell.angle_beta   90.00
_cell.angle_gamma   90.00
#
_symmetry.space_group_name_H-M   'P 1'
#
loop_
_entity.id
_entity.type
_entity.pdbx_description
1 polymer ?
#
loop_
_entity_poly.entity_id
_entity_poly.type
_entity_poly.pdbx_seq_one_letter_code
_entity_poly.pdbx_strand_id
1 'polypeptide(L)'
;MTRRYAIILLTVLLSILTAGAVTVSPRIFRNYTAANGLADNGAQTIHCTKTGRLVISTKGQINFYDGSAFSYIDPIDENVYALPEYHGNYHLYFDKYHHIWLKNTGSVTCVELITERFVQSIDDVFAEFGVKERVLDLFVDRRGVVWLLTANGLYSVETKRYIRPRTGLNLQDLEIYKDKYLMLFYQNGMMDMYDTTTGKRIVESRPYADSDARLYTASSALLLDSTKVYQLRNGAKEAILMQYDAPTRQWSELLRTPYHMNNMAKRDSLLFVPCEYGYWTLNLNSHEATHYEGLMLGNGQSLETDINVIAFDRQGGMWAGTETRGILYSKPYKHPFIPYAWGTPTADQLGAMMDHVNQYPKFRNRNVNCVFKDSRGWTWVGTAQGLQVYRRESDLLPQVYTTKDGLYNNIVHSVVEDRDHHIWVATSYGISVVLFNEDDRVHYINSYNQYDNVPNEVFVNGKAILLPDGKIAMQSLDHVVLFDPTKMATLDNDYPFKIYPKLIKLMVNGIDVNPTTEIDGNRILDRALSRIWGIALNYNQNSITMVFSALNYFRPQQTFYRVRVLGLDEEWRVVSPFSSPDMVDKDGLLHLPLIALRPGNYTIQVQASLAPDVWDTKPYEWTIEINEPWWRSVGMFGLLAFVLVVMAGINLFYYMKNANLRAMRNSEEVGLINRIYSFVDRCNMSTEVLEPVVEEYTSTQPDPQVELDEDFLKIYKKIAPVVELERKKKKMTMRRLSNAAGMDAKTFYQVITTNIFKSPRPLIKQARLQKVERMLRNTKEPLDVIADKCGFISANFMIASFFQVHRITPEQYRKKH
;
A
#
# COMPACT_ATOMS: atom_id res chain seq x y z
N MET A 1 -38.10 -5.47 -77.00
CA MET A 1 -37.59 -5.41 -75.62
C MET A 1 -36.75 -4.15 -75.47
N THR A 2 -37.21 -3.22 -74.64
CA THR A 2 -36.73 -1.84 -74.58
C THR A 2 -35.42 -1.71 -73.81
N ARG A 3 -34.61 -0.71 -74.19
CA ARG A 3 -33.34 -0.26 -73.56
C ARG A 3 -33.35 -0.22 -72.02
N ARG A 4 -34.53 -0.08 -71.40
CA ARG A 4 -34.75 -0.16 -69.95
C ARG A 4 -34.49 -1.55 -69.36
N TYR A 5 -34.85 -2.63 -70.04
CA TYR A 5 -34.60 -4.00 -69.54
C TYR A 5 -33.11 -4.35 -69.59
N ALA A 6 -32.38 -3.88 -70.61
CA ALA A 6 -30.93 -4.07 -70.69
C ALA A 6 -30.18 -3.31 -69.59
N ILE A 7 -30.62 -2.08 -69.25
CA ILE A 7 -30.04 -1.31 -68.14
C ILE A 7 -30.35 -1.97 -66.80
N ILE A 8 -31.59 -2.46 -66.59
CA ILE A 8 -31.96 -3.17 -65.36
C ILE A 8 -31.16 -4.47 -65.22
N LEU A 9 -31.01 -5.25 -66.29
CA LEU A 9 -30.22 -6.47 -66.28
C LEU A 9 -28.74 -6.17 -66.01
N LEU A 10 -28.19 -5.10 -66.60
CA LEU A 10 -26.81 -4.68 -66.38
C LEU A 10 -26.58 -4.14 -64.96
N THR A 11 -27.55 -3.43 -64.37
CA THR A 11 -27.49 -3.00 -62.96
C THR A 11 -27.68 -4.16 -61.99
N VAL A 12 -28.51 -5.15 -62.33
CA VAL A 12 -28.66 -6.36 -61.53
C VAL A 12 -27.39 -7.23 -61.62
N LEU A 13 -26.81 -7.40 -62.82
CA LEU A 13 -25.53 -8.08 -63.00
C LEU A 13 -24.36 -7.31 -62.36
N LEU A 14 -24.31 -5.97 -62.43
CA LEU A 14 -23.33 -5.18 -61.68
C LEU A 14 -23.54 -5.32 -60.18
N SER A 15 -24.79 -5.35 -59.69
CA SER A 15 -25.07 -5.54 -58.26
C SER A 15 -24.70 -6.94 -57.77
N ILE A 16 -24.83 -7.97 -58.62
CA ILE A 16 -24.41 -9.34 -58.33
C ILE A 16 -22.88 -9.48 -58.42
N LEU A 17 -22.20 -8.68 -59.24
CA LEU A 17 -20.73 -8.60 -59.31
C LEU A 17 -20.12 -7.73 -58.19
N THR A 18 -20.82 -6.72 -57.68
CA THR A 18 -20.43 -5.94 -56.49
C THR A 18 -20.87 -6.59 -55.18
N ALA A 19 -21.77 -7.58 -55.25
CA ALA A 19 -22.01 -8.55 -54.18
C ALA A 19 -20.96 -9.67 -54.20
N GLY A 20 -19.75 -9.39 -54.69
CA GLY A 20 -18.58 -10.11 -54.20
C GLY A 20 -18.65 -10.03 -52.67
N ALA A 21 -18.79 -11.19 -52.03
CA ALA A 21 -18.72 -11.28 -50.58
C ALA A 21 -17.57 -10.39 -50.14
N VAL A 22 -17.88 -9.30 -49.44
CA VAL A 22 -16.86 -8.56 -48.72
C VAL A 22 -16.28 -9.62 -47.81
N THR A 23 -15.12 -10.15 -48.18
CA THR A 23 -14.37 -11.09 -47.35
C THR A 23 -13.99 -10.27 -46.14
N VAL A 24 -14.88 -10.26 -45.16
CA VAL A 24 -14.65 -9.62 -43.89
C VAL A 24 -13.45 -10.37 -43.31
N SER A 25 -12.28 -9.72 -43.28
CA SER A 25 -11.10 -10.30 -42.67
C SER A 25 -11.50 -10.83 -41.28
N PRO A 26 -11.23 -12.11 -40.99
CA PRO A 26 -11.69 -12.73 -39.75
C PRO A 26 -11.10 -12.01 -38.55
N ARG A 27 -11.86 -11.99 -37.44
CA ARG A 27 -11.32 -11.56 -36.15
C ARG A 27 -10.23 -12.55 -35.74
N ILE A 28 -9.08 -12.01 -35.37
CA ILE A 28 -7.97 -12.80 -34.79
C ILE A 28 -8.03 -12.66 -33.29
N PHE A 29 -7.83 -13.79 -32.61
CA PHE A 29 -7.88 -13.88 -31.16
C PHE A 29 -6.50 -14.21 -30.56
N ARG A 30 -6.18 -13.53 -29.46
CA ARG A 30 -5.11 -13.91 -28.52
C ARG A 30 -5.71 -14.86 -27.48
N ASN A 31 -4.97 -15.90 -27.10
CA ASN A 31 -5.44 -16.83 -26.08
C ASN A 31 -4.75 -16.55 -24.72
N TYR A 32 -5.55 -16.50 -23.66
CA TYR A 32 -5.11 -16.43 -22.27
C TYR A 32 -5.57 -17.68 -21.52
N THR A 33 -4.64 -18.40 -20.91
CA THR A 33 -4.86 -19.67 -20.22
C THR A 33 -4.31 -19.63 -18.81
N ALA A 34 -4.36 -20.74 -18.08
CA ALA A 34 -3.71 -20.90 -16.80
C ALA A 34 -2.19 -20.64 -16.85
N ALA A 35 -1.54 -20.87 -18.00
CA ALA A 35 -0.14 -20.50 -18.20
C ALA A 35 0.11 -18.97 -18.15
N ASN A 36 -0.95 -18.17 -18.32
CA ASN A 36 -0.91 -16.71 -18.20
C ASN A 36 -1.38 -16.21 -16.81
N GLY A 37 -1.69 -17.11 -15.87
CA GLY A 37 -2.12 -16.77 -14.50
C GLY A 37 -3.62 -16.88 -14.23
N LEU A 38 -4.43 -17.30 -15.21
CA LEU A 38 -5.85 -17.60 -14.98
C LEU A 38 -5.99 -18.83 -14.05
N ALA A 39 -6.92 -18.82 -13.11
CA ALA A 39 -7.08 -19.91 -12.14
C ALA A 39 -7.43 -21.26 -12.80
N ASP A 40 -8.30 -21.24 -13.81
CA ASP A 40 -8.73 -22.40 -14.57
C ASP A 40 -9.11 -21.98 -16.01
N ASN A 41 -9.03 -22.91 -16.96
CA ASN A 41 -9.30 -22.63 -18.38
C ASN A 41 -10.79 -22.61 -18.73
N GLY A 42 -11.70 -22.93 -17.80
CA GLY A 42 -13.15 -22.92 -18.04
C GLY A 42 -13.81 -21.60 -17.64
N ALA A 43 -13.74 -20.59 -18.51
CA ALA A 43 -14.34 -19.29 -18.26
C ALA A 43 -15.88 -19.36 -18.34
N GLN A 44 -16.54 -19.03 -17.23
CA GLN A 44 -17.99 -19.13 -17.05
C GLN A 44 -18.69 -17.81 -17.32
N THR A 45 -18.19 -16.72 -16.74
CA THR A 45 -18.73 -15.38 -16.97
C THR A 45 -17.57 -14.39 -17.10
N ILE A 46 -17.77 -13.32 -17.88
CA ILE A 46 -16.81 -12.23 -18.02
C ILE A 46 -17.57 -10.92 -17.88
N HIS A 47 -17.07 -10.03 -17.03
CA HIS A 47 -17.64 -8.70 -16.86
C HIS A 47 -16.54 -7.63 -16.88
N CYS A 48 -16.72 -6.62 -17.73
CA CYS A 48 -15.87 -5.44 -17.73
C CYS A 48 -16.44 -4.38 -16.77
N THR A 49 -15.66 -4.02 -15.75
CA THR A 49 -16.08 -3.04 -14.74
C THR A 49 -16.12 -1.62 -15.29
N LYS A 50 -16.77 -0.71 -14.54
CA LYS A 50 -16.73 0.73 -14.80
C LYS A 50 -15.35 1.38 -14.62
N THR A 51 -14.30 0.65 -14.25
CA THR A 51 -12.92 1.15 -14.27
C THR A 51 -12.13 0.59 -15.44
N GLY A 52 -12.66 -0.43 -16.14
CA GLY A 52 -12.04 -1.12 -17.25
C GLY A 52 -11.46 -2.49 -16.87
N ARG A 53 -11.21 -2.77 -15.58
CA ARG A 53 -10.75 -4.08 -15.08
C ARG A 53 -11.75 -5.18 -15.47
N LEU A 54 -11.26 -6.37 -15.84
CA LEU A 54 -12.13 -7.51 -16.10
C LEU A 54 -12.26 -8.36 -14.84
N VAL A 55 -13.46 -8.85 -14.60
CA VAL A 55 -13.79 -9.86 -13.59
C VAL A 55 -14.27 -11.09 -14.35
N ILE A 56 -13.62 -12.22 -14.12
CA ILE A 56 -13.89 -13.47 -14.81
C ILE A 56 -14.14 -14.55 -13.78
N SER A 57 -15.30 -15.20 -13.83
CA SER A 57 -15.53 -16.40 -13.02
C SER A 57 -15.07 -17.63 -13.80
N THR A 58 -14.24 -18.45 -13.18
CA THR A 58 -13.93 -19.81 -13.66
C THR A 58 -14.71 -20.81 -12.80
N LYS A 59 -14.42 -22.12 -12.88
CA LYS A 59 -15.11 -23.14 -12.08
C LYS A 59 -14.80 -23.01 -10.58
N GLY A 60 -15.51 -22.09 -9.92
CA GLY A 60 -15.43 -21.84 -8.47
C GLY A 60 -14.56 -20.65 -8.06
N GLN A 61 -13.70 -20.11 -8.93
CA GLN A 61 -12.83 -18.98 -8.60
C GLN A 61 -13.28 -17.68 -9.29
N ILE A 62 -12.90 -16.55 -8.69
CA ILE A 62 -13.02 -15.22 -9.29
C ILE A 62 -11.62 -14.73 -9.64
N ASN A 63 -11.43 -14.44 -10.93
CA ASN A 63 -10.22 -13.90 -11.50
C ASN A 63 -10.44 -12.42 -11.80
N PHE A 64 -9.40 -11.64 -11.60
CA PHE A 64 -9.33 -10.26 -11.98
C PHE A 64 -8.19 -10.09 -12.96
N TYR A 65 -8.46 -9.37 -14.05
CA TYR A 65 -7.45 -8.99 -15.02
C TYR A 65 -7.33 -7.48 -15.11
N ASP A 66 -6.11 -7.00 -14.88
CA ASP A 66 -5.79 -5.59 -14.76
C ASP A 66 -5.05 -5.02 -15.98
N GLY A 67 -5.16 -5.71 -17.12
CA GLY A 67 -4.49 -5.34 -18.37
C GLY A 67 -3.10 -5.96 -18.54
N SER A 68 -2.57 -6.63 -17.52
CA SER A 68 -1.25 -7.26 -17.59
C SER A 68 -1.23 -8.67 -17.03
N ALA A 69 -1.74 -8.85 -15.81
CA ALA A 69 -1.67 -10.09 -15.08
C ALA A 69 -3.05 -10.48 -14.57
N PHE A 70 -3.23 -11.79 -14.45
CA PHE A 70 -4.37 -12.35 -13.74
C PHE A 70 -4.01 -12.49 -12.27
N SER A 71 -4.93 -12.09 -11.40
CA SER A 71 -4.93 -12.39 -9.97
C SER A 71 -6.26 -13.07 -9.66
N TYR A 72 -6.27 -14.10 -8.83
CA TYR A 72 -7.50 -14.76 -8.45
C TYR A 72 -7.61 -14.94 -6.94
N ILE A 73 -8.84 -15.14 -6.50
CA ILE A 73 -9.18 -15.47 -5.12
C ILE A 73 -9.94 -16.78 -5.11
N ASP A 74 -9.56 -17.66 -4.18
CA ASP A 74 -10.19 -18.96 -3.96
C ASP A 74 -11.20 -18.88 -2.81
N PRO A 75 -12.42 -19.39 -2.99
CA PRO A 75 -13.33 -19.58 -1.86
C PRO A 75 -12.89 -20.79 -1.03
N ILE A 76 -13.14 -20.73 0.27
CA ILE A 76 -13.14 -21.90 1.16
C ILE A 76 -14.59 -22.39 1.35
N ASP A 77 -14.77 -23.63 1.84
CA ASP A 77 -16.10 -24.24 2.03
C ASP A 77 -17.04 -23.37 2.88
N GLU A 78 -16.49 -22.65 3.86
CA GLU A 78 -17.24 -21.72 4.73
C GLU A 78 -17.83 -20.52 3.97
N ASN A 79 -17.28 -20.15 2.81
CA ASN A 79 -17.79 -19.04 1.99
C ASN A 79 -19.02 -19.43 1.14
N VAL A 80 -19.39 -20.71 1.10
CA VAL A 80 -20.43 -21.23 0.21
C VAL A 80 -21.78 -21.29 0.92
N TYR A 81 -22.76 -20.54 0.41
CA TYR A 81 -24.14 -20.57 0.89
C TYR A 81 -25.04 -21.39 -0.05
N ALA A 82 -25.78 -22.36 0.48
CA ALA A 82 -26.67 -23.18 -0.34
C ALA A 82 -27.97 -22.44 -0.75
N LEU A 83 -28.30 -22.47 -2.04
CA LEU A 83 -29.51 -21.92 -2.66
C LEU A 83 -30.37 -23.07 -3.23
N PRO A 84 -31.26 -23.69 -2.44
CA PRO A 84 -31.98 -24.90 -2.83
C PRO A 84 -32.91 -24.74 -4.04
N GLU A 85 -33.41 -23.52 -4.31
CA GLU A 85 -34.31 -23.24 -5.44
C GLU A 85 -33.55 -22.84 -6.72
N TYR A 86 -32.21 -22.69 -6.64
CA TYR A 86 -31.40 -22.31 -7.78
C TYR A 86 -30.87 -23.52 -8.55
N HIS A 87 -31.44 -23.75 -9.73
CA HIS A 87 -31.06 -24.84 -10.65
C HIS A 87 -30.30 -24.36 -11.89
N GLY A 88 -29.90 -23.08 -11.92
CA GLY A 88 -29.17 -22.50 -13.05
C GLY A 88 -27.67 -22.81 -13.05
N ASN A 89 -26.99 -22.33 -14.10
CA ASN A 89 -25.54 -22.42 -14.25
C ASN A 89 -24.83 -21.27 -13.51
N TYR A 90 -23.57 -20.99 -13.83
CA TYR A 90 -22.85 -19.87 -13.26
C TYR A 90 -23.50 -18.52 -13.61
N HIS A 91 -23.68 -17.66 -12.61
CA HIS A 91 -24.17 -16.30 -12.80
C HIS A 91 -23.41 -15.33 -11.90
N LEU A 92 -23.01 -14.20 -12.47
CA LEU A 92 -22.21 -13.18 -11.78
C LEU A 92 -23.03 -11.90 -11.62
N TYR A 93 -23.33 -11.53 -10.38
CA TYR A 93 -24.03 -10.30 -10.07
C TYR A 93 -23.12 -9.27 -9.40
N PHE A 94 -23.34 -8.01 -9.74
CA PHE A 94 -22.73 -6.86 -9.07
C PHE A 94 -23.83 -6.06 -8.41
N ASP A 95 -23.79 -5.96 -7.08
CA ASP A 95 -24.74 -5.14 -6.35
C ASP A 95 -24.22 -3.72 -6.10
N LYS A 96 -25.12 -2.84 -5.66
CA LYS A 96 -24.77 -1.47 -5.28
C LYS A 96 -24.17 -1.33 -3.88
N TYR A 97 -24.06 -2.44 -3.14
CA TYR A 97 -23.56 -2.54 -1.77
C TYR A 97 -22.10 -3.00 -1.71
N HIS A 98 -21.40 -2.98 -2.85
CA HIS A 98 -19.99 -3.37 -2.98
C HIS A 98 -19.74 -4.88 -2.88
N HIS A 99 -20.69 -5.72 -3.30
CA HIS A 99 -20.48 -7.16 -3.43
C HIS A 99 -20.48 -7.65 -4.87
N ILE A 100 -19.72 -8.72 -5.09
CA ILE A 100 -19.84 -9.60 -6.24
C ILE A 100 -20.45 -10.91 -5.75
N TRP A 101 -21.60 -11.29 -6.30
CA TRP A 101 -22.23 -12.58 -6.01
C TRP A 101 -21.95 -13.53 -7.17
N LEU A 102 -21.32 -14.67 -6.88
CA LEU A 102 -21.09 -15.74 -7.84
C LEU A 102 -22.01 -16.90 -7.48
N LYS A 103 -23.11 -17.02 -8.24
CA LYS A 103 -24.04 -18.15 -8.14
C LYS A 103 -23.53 -19.31 -8.98
N ASN A 104 -23.74 -20.51 -8.48
CA ASN A 104 -23.58 -21.77 -9.19
C ASN A 104 -24.73 -22.70 -8.79
N THR A 105 -24.97 -23.80 -9.49
CA THR A 105 -26.08 -24.71 -9.21
C THR A 105 -26.16 -25.06 -7.72
N GLY A 106 -27.28 -24.72 -7.08
CA GLY A 106 -27.52 -24.98 -5.66
C GLY A 106 -26.74 -24.11 -4.67
N SER A 107 -25.97 -23.10 -5.10
CA SER A 107 -25.10 -22.33 -4.20
C SER A 107 -24.77 -20.91 -4.65
N VAL A 108 -24.27 -20.09 -3.72
CA VAL A 108 -23.71 -18.77 -3.98
C VAL A 108 -22.51 -18.50 -3.09
N THR A 109 -21.51 -17.84 -3.65
CA THR A 109 -20.40 -17.24 -2.92
C THR A 109 -20.44 -15.72 -3.10
N CYS A 110 -19.86 -14.97 -2.16
CA CYS A 110 -19.91 -13.52 -2.15
C CYS A 110 -18.52 -12.94 -1.91
N VAL A 111 -18.10 -11.98 -2.72
CA VAL A 111 -16.85 -11.23 -2.54
C VAL A 111 -17.17 -9.79 -2.21
N GLU A 112 -16.59 -9.29 -1.12
CA GLU A 112 -16.64 -7.89 -0.75
C GLU A 112 -15.57 -7.11 -1.52
N LEU A 113 -15.99 -6.14 -2.33
CA LEU A 113 -15.11 -5.30 -3.17
C LEU A 113 -14.33 -4.22 -2.40
N ILE A 114 -14.64 -4.02 -1.12
CA ILE A 114 -13.91 -3.08 -0.26
C ILE A 114 -12.58 -3.71 0.16
N THR A 115 -12.60 -5.00 0.48
CA THR A 115 -11.43 -5.77 0.92
C THR A 115 -10.87 -6.69 -0.19
N GLU A 116 -11.62 -6.88 -1.28
CA GLU A 116 -11.36 -7.86 -2.36
C GLU A 116 -11.20 -9.29 -1.82
N ARG A 117 -12.11 -9.70 -0.92
CA ARG A 117 -12.11 -11.03 -0.27
C ARG A 117 -13.49 -11.66 -0.26
N PHE A 118 -13.52 -12.99 -0.15
CA PHE A 118 -14.76 -13.69 0.12
C PHE A 118 -15.31 -13.33 1.51
N VAL A 119 -16.62 -13.10 1.57
CA VAL A 119 -17.37 -12.91 2.80
C VAL A 119 -17.34 -14.21 3.60
N GLN A 120 -16.97 -14.12 4.89
CA GLN A 120 -16.90 -15.29 5.77
C GLN A 120 -18.29 -15.86 6.09
N SER A 121 -19.29 -15.00 6.27
CA SER A 121 -20.66 -15.40 6.62
C SER A 121 -21.67 -14.64 5.75
N ILE A 122 -22.21 -15.33 4.76
CA ILE A 122 -23.26 -14.77 3.89
C ILE A 122 -24.57 -14.55 4.67
N ASP A 123 -24.83 -15.37 5.70
CA ASP A 123 -25.97 -15.18 6.60
C ASP A 123 -25.92 -13.82 7.30
N ASP A 124 -24.74 -13.34 7.72
CA ASP A 124 -24.59 -12.02 8.33
C ASP A 124 -24.91 -10.90 7.33
N VAL A 125 -24.46 -11.04 6.07
CA VAL A 125 -24.80 -10.08 5.01
C VAL A 125 -26.31 -10.04 4.75
N PHE A 126 -26.97 -11.20 4.75
CA PHE A 126 -28.44 -11.24 4.62
C PHE A 126 -29.15 -10.64 5.84
N ALA A 127 -28.63 -10.85 7.04
CA ALA A 127 -29.14 -10.24 8.26
C ALA A 127 -29.01 -8.71 8.24
N GLU A 128 -27.89 -8.17 7.75
CA GLU A 128 -27.70 -6.73 7.50
C GLU A 128 -28.67 -6.20 6.44
N PHE A 129 -28.98 -7.00 5.43
CA PHE A 129 -30.02 -6.69 4.46
C PHE A 129 -31.45 -6.76 5.04
N GLY A 130 -31.62 -7.30 6.25
CA GLY A 130 -32.89 -7.36 6.97
C GLY A 130 -33.64 -8.68 6.84
N VAL A 131 -32.98 -9.75 6.36
CA VAL A 131 -33.54 -11.10 6.22
C VAL A 131 -32.82 -12.03 7.19
N LYS A 132 -33.57 -12.65 8.11
CA LYS A 132 -33.01 -13.60 9.10
C LYS A 132 -33.42 -15.04 8.82
N GLU A 133 -34.44 -15.23 8.00
CA GLU A 133 -34.88 -16.53 7.53
C GLU A 133 -33.97 -17.07 6.42
N ARG A 134 -34.14 -18.37 6.11
CA ARG A 134 -33.40 -19.03 5.05
C ARG A 134 -33.69 -18.37 3.69
N VAL A 135 -32.64 -17.98 2.99
CA VAL A 135 -32.71 -17.55 1.59
C VAL A 135 -32.67 -18.79 0.70
N LEU A 136 -33.62 -18.85 -0.22
CA LEU A 136 -33.82 -19.96 -1.15
C LEU A 136 -33.17 -19.70 -2.51
N ASP A 137 -33.20 -18.44 -2.95
CA ASP A 137 -32.52 -17.96 -4.16
C ASP A 137 -32.20 -16.45 -4.05
N LEU A 138 -31.28 -15.98 -4.88
CA LEU A 138 -30.79 -14.59 -4.93
C LEU A 138 -30.75 -14.07 -6.37
N PHE A 139 -31.18 -12.82 -6.54
CA PHE A 139 -31.11 -12.11 -7.82
C PHE A 139 -30.62 -10.68 -7.59
N VAL A 140 -30.02 -10.08 -8.61
CA VAL A 140 -29.67 -8.66 -8.59
C VAL A 140 -30.17 -8.04 -9.89
N ASP A 141 -30.99 -7.00 -9.77
CA ASP A 141 -31.48 -6.30 -10.96
C ASP A 141 -30.40 -5.39 -11.56
N ARG A 142 -30.63 -4.86 -12.76
CA ARG A 142 -29.66 -3.97 -13.43
C ARG A 142 -29.27 -2.69 -12.66
N ARG A 143 -30.05 -2.29 -11.66
CA ARG A 143 -29.74 -1.13 -10.79
C ARG A 143 -28.78 -1.51 -9.66
N GLY A 144 -28.44 -2.80 -9.55
CA GLY A 144 -27.64 -3.37 -8.46
C GLY A 144 -28.45 -3.62 -7.20
N VAL A 145 -29.79 -3.66 -7.28
CA VAL A 145 -30.63 -3.97 -6.12
C VAL A 145 -30.72 -5.47 -5.94
N VAL A 146 -30.39 -5.93 -4.73
CA VAL A 146 -30.49 -7.35 -4.34
C VAL A 146 -31.94 -7.71 -4.03
N TRP A 147 -32.37 -8.86 -4.55
CA TRP A 147 -33.67 -9.48 -4.34
C TRP A 147 -33.45 -10.90 -3.78
N LEU A 148 -34.04 -11.20 -2.63
CA LEU A 148 -33.85 -12.45 -1.91
C LEU A 148 -35.16 -13.24 -1.90
N LEU A 149 -35.17 -14.43 -2.50
CA LEU A 149 -36.30 -15.33 -2.44
C LEU A 149 -36.28 -16.06 -1.10
N THR A 150 -37.40 -16.02 -0.38
CA THR A 150 -37.59 -16.69 0.91
C THR A 150 -38.92 -17.44 0.90
N ALA A 151 -39.22 -18.20 1.96
CA ALA A 151 -40.55 -18.80 2.15
C ALA A 151 -41.70 -17.78 2.18
N ASN A 152 -41.42 -16.51 2.53
CA ASN A 152 -42.41 -15.43 2.59
C ASN A 152 -42.66 -14.74 1.23
N GLY A 153 -41.81 -15.01 0.24
CA GLY A 153 -41.83 -14.38 -1.08
C GLY A 153 -40.48 -13.75 -1.45
N LEU A 154 -40.50 -12.93 -2.50
CA LEU A 154 -39.33 -12.24 -3.02
C LEU A 154 -39.15 -10.89 -2.31
N TYR A 155 -38.13 -10.80 -1.48
CA TYR A 155 -37.78 -9.63 -0.68
C TYR A 155 -36.89 -8.65 -1.45
N SER A 156 -37.22 -7.37 -1.42
CA SER A 156 -36.38 -6.30 -1.97
C SER A 156 -35.51 -5.69 -0.87
N VAL A 157 -34.18 -5.76 -1.03
CA VAL A 157 -33.25 -5.17 -0.05
C VAL A 157 -33.33 -3.64 -0.03
N GLU A 158 -33.69 -3.01 -1.15
CA GLU A 158 -33.86 -1.55 -1.26
C GLU A 158 -35.13 -1.05 -0.58
N THR A 159 -36.28 -1.66 -0.89
CA THR A 159 -37.58 -1.17 -0.39
C THR A 159 -38.00 -1.82 0.92
N LYS A 160 -37.29 -2.87 1.36
CA LYS A 160 -37.58 -3.68 2.56
C LYS A 160 -38.99 -4.30 2.53
N ARG A 161 -39.48 -4.65 1.33
CA ARG A 161 -40.82 -5.20 1.10
C ARG A 161 -40.76 -6.52 0.34
N TYR A 162 -41.79 -7.35 0.54
CA TYR A 162 -42.00 -8.58 -0.21
C TYR A 162 -42.93 -8.37 -1.39
N ILE A 163 -42.59 -8.97 -2.51
CA ILE A 163 -43.48 -9.27 -3.62
C ILE A 163 -43.72 -10.78 -3.59
N ARG A 164 -44.96 -11.22 -3.77
CA ARG A 164 -45.31 -12.65 -3.79
C ARG A 164 -45.29 -13.15 -5.24
N PRO A 165 -44.29 -13.94 -5.66
CA PRO A 165 -44.29 -14.58 -6.97
C PRO A 165 -45.42 -15.62 -7.07
N ARG A 166 -45.67 -16.15 -8.27
CA ARG A 166 -46.62 -17.25 -8.45
C ARG A 166 -46.22 -18.48 -7.63
N THR A 167 -47.19 -19.02 -6.91
CA THR A 167 -47.04 -20.28 -6.18
C THR A 167 -46.94 -21.45 -7.15
N GLY A 168 -46.04 -22.39 -6.89
CA GLY A 168 -45.87 -23.63 -7.68
C GLY A 168 -45.10 -23.46 -9.00
N LEU A 169 -44.58 -22.26 -9.28
CA LEU A 169 -43.67 -22.02 -10.41
C LEU A 169 -42.32 -21.54 -9.88
N ASN A 170 -41.26 -22.26 -10.23
CA ASN A 170 -39.90 -21.85 -9.89
C ASN A 170 -39.52 -20.58 -10.69
N LEU A 171 -38.99 -19.59 -9.97
CA LEU A 171 -38.52 -18.32 -10.52
C LEU A 171 -37.11 -18.52 -11.08
N GLN A 172 -36.93 -18.31 -12.38
CA GLN A 172 -35.64 -18.50 -13.04
C GLN A 172 -34.79 -17.23 -13.06
N ASP A 173 -35.43 -16.07 -13.29
CA ASP A 173 -34.71 -14.81 -13.44
C ASP A 173 -35.67 -13.62 -13.25
N LEU A 174 -35.11 -12.42 -13.10
CA LEU A 174 -35.87 -11.19 -12.98
C LEU A 174 -35.18 -10.01 -13.65
N GLU A 175 -35.95 -8.97 -13.96
CA GLU A 175 -35.39 -7.73 -14.47
C GLU A 175 -36.30 -6.54 -14.12
N ILE A 176 -35.76 -5.32 -14.13
CA ILE A 176 -36.51 -4.10 -13.83
C ILE A 176 -36.70 -3.24 -15.09
N TYR A 177 -37.96 -2.93 -15.41
CA TYR A 177 -38.36 -2.03 -16.49
C TYR A 177 -38.74 -0.65 -15.96
N LYS A 178 -38.16 0.41 -16.55
CA LYS A 178 -38.36 1.83 -16.16
C LYS A 178 -38.17 2.09 -14.65
N ASP A 179 -37.23 1.37 -14.03
CA ASP A 179 -36.89 1.45 -12.61
C ASP A 179 -38.09 1.27 -11.64
N LYS A 180 -39.22 0.76 -12.15
CA LYS A 180 -40.50 0.70 -11.43
C LYS A 180 -41.22 -0.63 -11.59
N TYR A 181 -41.07 -1.30 -12.72
CA TYR A 181 -41.84 -2.49 -13.02
C TYR A 181 -40.93 -3.71 -12.98
N LEU A 182 -41.11 -4.56 -11.97
CA LEU A 182 -40.35 -5.79 -11.79
C LEU A 182 -40.93 -6.89 -12.67
N MET A 183 -40.15 -7.39 -13.61
CA MET A 183 -40.48 -8.53 -14.47
C MET A 183 -39.91 -9.79 -13.85
N LEU A 184 -40.75 -10.80 -13.65
CA LEU A 184 -40.39 -12.11 -13.09
C LEU A 184 -40.57 -13.17 -14.17
N PHE A 185 -39.53 -13.96 -14.43
CA PHE A 185 -39.50 -14.98 -15.47
C PHE A 185 -39.45 -16.37 -14.82
N TYR A 186 -40.40 -17.22 -15.16
CA TYR A 186 -40.58 -18.53 -14.53
C TYR A 186 -40.09 -19.67 -15.42
N GLN A 187 -39.86 -20.84 -14.81
CA GLN A 187 -39.35 -22.04 -15.49
C GLN A 187 -40.16 -22.53 -16.68
N ASN A 188 -41.47 -22.27 -16.70
CA ASN A 188 -42.34 -22.65 -17.82
C ASN A 188 -42.43 -21.59 -18.93
N GLY A 189 -41.64 -20.51 -18.86
CA GLY A 189 -41.69 -19.40 -19.82
C GLY A 189 -42.72 -18.32 -19.48
N MET A 190 -43.48 -18.46 -18.39
CA MET A 190 -44.34 -17.37 -17.91
C MET A 190 -43.50 -16.16 -17.55
N MET A 191 -43.99 -14.98 -17.92
CA MET A 191 -43.47 -13.70 -17.45
C MET A 191 -44.60 -12.90 -16.80
N ASP A 192 -44.40 -12.51 -15.54
CA ASP A 192 -45.26 -11.58 -14.84
C ASP A 192 -44.54 -10.24 -14.65
N MET A 193 -45.29 -9.14 -14.68
CA MET A 193 -44.77 -7.82 -14.33
C MET A 193 -45.51 -7.26 -13.12
N TYR A 194 -44.78 -6.77 -12.12
CA TYR A 194 -45.30 -6.20 -10.89
C TYR A 194 -44.90 -4.73 -10.78
N ASP A 195 -45.81 -3.88 -10.28
CA ASP A 195 -45.47 -2.53 -9.87
C ASP A 195 -44.77 -2.59 -8.49
N THR A 196 -43.51 -2.14 -8.40
CA THR A 196 -42.71 -2.26 -7.17
C THR A 196 -43.22 -1.40 -6.02
N THR A 197 -44.02 -0.37 -6.30
CA THR A 197 -44.58 0.52 -5.27
C THR A 197 -45.80 -0.13 -4.61
N THR A 198 -46.69 -0.69 -5.43
CA THR A 198 -47.95 -1.28 -4.97
C THR A 198 -47.87 -2.78 -4.68
N GLY A 199 -46.84 -3.46 -5.19
CA GLY A 199 -46.70 -4.92 -5.15
C GLY A 199 -47.72 -5.66 -6.02
N LYS A 200 -48.52 -4.96 -6.83
CA LYS A 200 -49.57 -5.57 -7.66
C LYS A 200 -49.01 -6.04 -9.00
N ARG A 201 -49.42 -7.23 -9.43
CA ARG A 201 -49.20 -7.72 -10.79
C ARG A 201 -50.01 -6.89 -11.79
N ILE A 202 -49.37 -6.44 -12.86
CA ILE A 202 -49.93 -5.58 -13.90
C ILE A 202 -49.90 -6.21 -15.30
N VAL A 203 -48.99 -7.15 -15.54
CA VAL A 203 -48.90 -7.88 -16.82
C VAL A 203 -48.68 -9.35 -16.53
N GLU A 204 -49.29 -10.18 -17.38
CA GLU A 204 -49.07 -11.61 -17.51
C GLU A 204 -48.86 -11.88 -19.00
N SER A 205 -47.80 -12.60 -19.35
CA SER A 205 -47.44 -12.85 -20.75
C SER A 205 -46.63 -14.14 -20.90
N ARG A 206 -46.73 -14.77 -22.07
CA ARG A 206 -45.97 -15.97 -22.42
C ARG A 206 -45.47 -15.88 -23.87
N PRO A 207 -44.25 -16.38 -24.15
CA PRO A 207 -43.70 -16.44 -25.50
C PRO A 207 -44.29 -17.56 -26.38
N TYR A 208 -44.80 -18.64 -25.78
CA TYR A 208 -45.31 -19.84 -26.47
C TYR A 208 -46.41 -20.53 -25.66
N ALA A 209 -47.05 -21.55 -26.26
CA ALA A 209 -48.13 -22.32 -25.64
C ALA A 209 -47.65 -23.26 -24.53
N ASP A 210 -48.56 -23.67 -23.63
CA ASP A 210 -48.26 -24.53 -22.49
C ASP A 210 -47.73 -25.92 -22.87
N SER A 211 -48.09 -26.41 -24.05
CA SER A 211 -47.54 -27.64 -24.64
C SER A 211 -46.03 -27.54 -24.85
N ASP A 212 -45.57 -26.35 -25.27
CA ASP A 212 -44.21 -26.12 -25.72
C ASP A 212 -43.32 -25.71 -24.55
N ALA A 213 -43.91 -25.27 -23.43
CA ALA A 213 -43.20 -24.90 -22.23
C ALA A 213 -42.26 -26.00 -21.70
N ARG A 214 -42.62 -27.26 -21.87
CA ARG A 214 -41.80 -28.41 -21.46
C ARG A 214 -40.53 -28.56 -22.28
N LEU A 215 -40.49 -27.97 -23.47
CA LEU A 215 -39.34 -28.05 -24.36
C LEU A 215 -38.21 -27.14 -23.90
N TYR A 216 -38.46 -26.03 -23.20
CA TYR A 216 -37.46 -24.99 -22.90
C TYR A 216 -37.30 -24.69 -21.40
N THR A 217 -37.13 -25.73 -20.59
CA THR A 217 -37.04 -25.61 -19.12
C THR A 217 -35.61 -25.71 -18.57
N ALA A 218 -34.61 -26.03 -19.40
CA ALA A 218 -33.28 -26.42 -18.94
C ALA A 218 -32.47 -25.25 -18.38
N SER A 219 -32.37 -24.14 -19.12
CA SER A 219 -31.74 -22.91 -18.63
C SER A 219 -32.31 -21.68 -19.33
N SER A 220 -32.11 -20.51 -18.72
CA SER A 220 -32.51 -19.23 -19.29
C SER A 220 -31.46 -18.16 -19.00
N ALA A 221 -31.29 -17.22 -19.93
CA ALA A 221 -30.50 -16.01 -19.75
C ALA A 221 -31.30 -14.80 -20.25
N LEU A 222 -31.18 -13.67 -19.56
CA LEU A 222 -31.86 -12.43 -19.90
C LEU A 222 -30.87 -11.33 -20.31
N LEU A 223 -31.30 -10.48 -21.24
CA LEU A 223 -30.63 -9.23 -21.57
C LEU A 223 -31.68 -8.15 -21.84
N LEU A 224 -31.68 -7.08 -21.05
CA LEU A 224 -32.57 -5.93 -21.28
C LEU A 224 -31.86 -4.82 -22.05
N ASP A 225 -32.46 -4.41 -23.17
CA ASP A 225 -32.04 -3.27 -23.98
C ASP A 225 -33.17 -2.24 -24.08
N SER A 226 -33.05 -1.16 -23.32
CA SER A 226 -34.04 -0.08 -23.25
C SER A 226 -35.46 -0.58 -22.94
N THR A 227 -36.27 -0.85 -23.95
CA THR A 227 -37.66 -1.31 -23.84
C THR A 227 -37.88 -2.78 -24.22
N LYS A 228 -36.84 -3.47 -24.67
CA LYS A 228 -36.89 -4.85 -25.15
C LYS A 228 -36.12 -5.76 -24.21
N VAL A 229 -36.73 -6.88 -23.83
CA VAL A 229 -36.04 -7.96 -23.10
C VAL A 229 -35.79 -9.10 -24.07
N TYR A 230 -34.54 -9.50 -24.19
CA TYR A 230 -34.14 -10.71 -24.90
C TYR A 230 -34.05 -11.84 -23.89
N GLN A 231 -34.71 -12.95 -24.18
CA GLN A 231 -34.70 -14.15 -23.35
C GLN A 231 -34.25 -15.34 -24.18
N LEU A 232 -33.11 -15.89 -23.79
CA LEU A 232 -32.62 -17.16 -24.26
C LEU A 232 -33.21 -18.26 -23.40
N ARG A 233 -33.66 -19.34 -24.03
CA ARG A 233 -34.14 -20.54 -23.34
C ARG A 233 -33.62 -21.80 -24.01
N ASN A 234 -32.97 -22.65 -23.24
CA ASN A 234 -32.49 -23.95 -23.69
C ASN A 234 -33.48 -25.06 -23.33
N GLY A 235 -33.60 -25.99 -24.25
CA GLY A 235 -34.35 -27.22 -24.10
C GLY A 235 -33.49 -28.46 -24.00
N ALA A 236 -34.08 -29.64 -24.21
CA ALA A 236 -33.32 -30.89 -24.25
C ALA A 236 -32.64 -31.14 -25.61
N LYS A 237 -33.14 -30.53 -26.69
CA LYS A 237 -32.70 -30.77 -28.07
C LYS A 237 -32.61 -29.51 -28.94
N GLU A 238 -33.11 -28.39 -28.46
CA GLU A 238 -33.13 -27.13 -29.19
C GLU A 238 -33.11 -25.96 -28.22
N ALA A 239 -32.72 -24.79 -28.72
CA ALA A 239 -32.75 -23.54 -27.99
C ALA A 239 -33.46 -22.47 -28.80
N ILE A 240 -34.10 -21.54 -28.10
CA ILE A 240 -34.80 -20.41 -28.70
C ILE A 240 -34.35 -19.10 -28.07
N LEU A 241 -34.26 -18.07 -28.90
CA LEU A 241 -34.04 -16.70 -28.49
C LEU A 241 -35.29 -15.89 -28.81
N MET A 242 -35.95 -15.42 -27.75
CA MET A 242 -37.16 -14.62 -27.83
C MET A 242 -36.88 -13.17 -27.48
N GLN A 243 -37.66 -12.27 -28.05
CA GLN A 243 -37.66 -10.86 -27.67
C GLN A 243 -39.06 -10.47 -27.20
N TYR A 244 -39.14 -9.87 -26.02
CA TYR A 244 -40.32 -9.22 -25.49
C TYR A 244 -40.21 -7.70 -25.62
N ASP A 245 -41.15 -7.07 -26.31
CA ASP A 245 -41.25 -5.62 -26.39
C ASP A 245 -42.23 -5.13 -25.32
N ALA A 246 -41.72 -4.47 -24.27
CA ALA A 246 -42.52 -4.07 -23.12
C ALA A 246 -43.63 -3.05 -23.43
N PRO A 247 -43.43 -2.03 -24.30
CA PRO A 247 -44.49 -1.14 -24.75
C PRO A 247 -45.64 -1.83 -25.48
N THR A 248 -45.34 -2.71 -26.44
CA THR A 248 -46.35 -3.40 -27.26
C THR A 248 -46.89 -4.68 -26.62
N ARG A 249 -46.17 -5.20 -25.61
CA ARG A 249 -46.42 -6.46 -24.90
C ARG A 249 -46.40 -7.69 -25.81
N GLN A 250 -45.63 -7.63 -26.90
CA GLN A 250 -45.52 -8.70 -27.88
C GLN A 250 -44.23 -9.48 -27.73
N TRP A 251 -44.30 -10.77 -28.03
CA TRP A 251 -43.15 -11.66 -28.16
C TRP A 251 -42.84 -11.90 -29.64
N SER A 252 -41.56 -11.98 -29.97
CA SER A 252 -41.07 -12.38 -31.30
C SER A 252 -39.90 -13.35 -31.16
N GLU A 253 -39.93 -14.45 -31.89
CA GLU A 253 -38.77 -15.35 -32.03
C GLU A 253 -37.74 -14.71 -32.95
N LEU A 254 -36.47 -14.73 -32.52
CA LEU A 254 -35.36 -14.15 -33.26
C LEU A 254 -34.42 -15.20 -33.83
N LEU A 255 -34.21 -16.29 -33.10
CA LEU A 255 -33.31 -17.36 -33.48
C LEU A 255 -33.75 -18.67 -32.83
N ARG A 256 -33.59 -19.77 -33.56
CA ARG A 256 -33.79 -21.14 -33.08
C ARG A 256 -32.65 -22.02 -33.57
N THR A 257 -32.08 -22.81 -32.67
CA THR A 257 -30.93 -23.67 -32.96
C THR A 257 -31.17 -25.10 -32.47
N PRO A 258 -30.62 -26.13 -33.16
CA PRO A 258 -30.72 -27.53 -32.73
C PRO A 258 -29.70 -27.91 -31.64
N TYR A 259 -29.07 -26.92 -31.02
CA TYR A 259 -28.04 -27.04 -29.98
C TYR A 259 -28.20 -25.88 -29.00
N HIS A 260 -27.55 -26.00 -27.83
CA HIS A 260 -27.67 -24.99 -26.78
C HIS A 260 -26.96 -23.68 -27.14
N MET A 261 -27.56 -22.59 -26.67
CA MET A 261 -26.96 -21.27 -26.66
C MET A 261 -26.60 -20.91 -25.21
N ASN A 262 -25.44 -20.31 -24.99
CA ASN A 262 -24.87 -20.23 -23.64
C ASN A 262 -25.19 -18.91 -22.94
N ASN A 263 -24.96 -17.78 -23.60
CA ASN A 263 -25.15 -16.45 -23.02
C ASN A 263 -25.56 -15.43 -24.09
N MET A 264 -25.62 -14.15 -23.74
CA MET A 264 -25.88 -13.04 -24.66
C MET A 264 -25.06 -11.82 -24.29
N ALA A 265 -24.52 -11.13 -25.31
CA ALA A 265 -23.87 -9.84 -25.14
C ALA A 265 -24.32 -8.89 -26.25
N LYS A 266 -24.66 -7.65 -25.88
CA LYS A 266 -25.04 -6.63 -26.87
C LYS A 266 -23.90 -5.64 -27.05
N ARG A 267 -23.62 -5.30 -28.31
CA ARG A 267 -22.76 -4.17 -28.68
C ARG A 267 -23.33 -3.47 -29.91
N ASP A 268 -23.49 -2.16 -29.82
CA ASP A 268 -24.09 -1.35 -30.87
C ASP A 268 -25.47 -1.90 -31.29
N SER A 269 -25.68 -2.20 -32.57
CA SER A 269 -26.89 -2.83 -33.11
C SER A 269 -26.80 -4.35 -33.23
N LEU A 270 -25.76 -4.98 -32.69
CA LEU A 270 -25.52 -6.42 -32.78
C LEU A 270 -25.72 -7.10 -31.41
N LEU A 271 -26.43 -8.21 -31.44
CA LEU A 271 -26.53 -9.16 -30.34
C LEU A 271 -25.64 -10.37 -30.65
N PHE A 272 -24.72 -10.66 -29.75
CA PHE A 272 -23.79 -11.78 -29.81
C PHE A 272 -24.33 -12.90 -28.94
N VAL A 273 -24.44 -14.10 -29.49
CA VAL A 273 -25.00 -15.27 -28.81
C VAL A 273 -23.99 -16.42 -28.91
N PRO A 274 -23.14 -16.61 -27.89
CA PRO A 274 -22.25 -17.76 -27.78
C PRO A 274 -23.02 -19.08 -27.79
N CYS A 275 -22.44 -20.11 -28.40
CA CYS A 275 -23.01 -21.44 -28.49
C CYS A 275 -21.92 -22.52 -28.55
N GLU A 276 -22.34 -23.79 -28.55
CA GLU A 276 -21.45 -24.95 -28.66
C GLU A 276 -20.53 -24.92 -29.89
N TYR A 277 -20.97 -24.29 -30.99
CA TYR A 277 -20.25 -24.19 -32.25
C TYR A 277 -19.93 -22.73 -32.59
N GLY A 278 -19.23 -22.03 -31.70
CA GLY A 278 -18.81 -20.65 -31.91
C GLY A 278 -19.83 -19.63 -31.39
N TYR A 279 -20.25 -18.68 -32.22
CA TYR A 279 -21.24 -17.69 -31.83
C TYR A 279 -22.07 -17.18 -33.00
N TRP A 280 -23.30 -16.77 -32.71
CA TRP A 280 -24.16 -16.04 -33.62
C TRP A 280 -24.02 -14.53 -33.41
N THR A 281 -24.15 -13.79 -34.50
CA THR A 281 -24.44 -12.35 -34.45
C THR A 281 -25.81 -12.11 -35.06
N LEU A 282 -26.63 -11.33 -34.37
CA LEU A 282 -27.94 -10.92 -34.84
C LEU A 282 -27.97 -9.40 -34.91
N ASN A 283 -28.28 -8.88 -36.10
CA ASN A 283 -28.53 -7.46 -36.28
C ASN A 283 -29.93 -7.11 -35.79
N LEU A 284 -30.03 -6.31 -34.73
CA LEU A 284 -31.28 -5.94 -34.09
C LEU A 284 -32.16 -5.00 -34.93
N ASN A 285 -31.62 -4.42 -36.00
CA ASN A 285 -32.34 -3.56 -36.94
C ASN A 285 -32.83 -4.34 -38.16
N SER A 286 -31.99 -5.17 -38.78
CA SER A 286 -32.34 -5.94 -39.99
C SER A 286 -32.91 -7.33 -39.70
N HIS A 287 -32.76 -7.82 -38.46
CA HIS A 287 -33.04 -9.20 -38.06
C HIS A 287 -32.21 -10.27 -38.80
N GLU A 288 -31.12 -9.86 -39.45
CA GLU A 288 -30.19 -10.77 -40.11
C GLU A 288 -29.30 -11.45 -39.07
N ALA A 289 -29.20 -12.78 -39.16
CA ALA A 289 -28.37 -13.60 -38.29
C ALA A 289 -27.21 -14.20 -39.09
N THR A 290 -26.00 -14.13 -38.54
CA THR A 290 -24.79 -14.72 -39.12
C THR A 290 -24.09 -15.57 -38.07
N HIS A 291 -23.73 -16.80 -38.46
CA HIS A 291 -23.06 -17.77 -37.59
C HIS A 291 -21.55 -17.82 -37.89
N TYR A 292 -20.75 -17.84 -36.83
CA TYR A 292 -19.29 -17.96 -36.90
C TYR A 292 -18.86 -19.24 -36.18
N GLU A 293 -18.62 -20.31 -36.93
CA GLU A 293 -18.24 -21.64 -36.41
C GLU A 293 -16.76 -21.74 -36.01
N GLY A 294 -15.86 -21.09 -36.78
CA GLY A 294 -14.41 -21.13 -36.58
C GLY A 294 -13.83 -19.76 -36.22
N LEU A 295 -12.99 -19.71 -35.18
CA LEU A 295 -12.24 -18.52 -34.79
C LEU A 295 -10.78 -18.64 -35.24
N MET A 296 -10.24 -17.60 -35.86
CA MET A 296 -8.82 -17.56 -36.21
C MET A 296 -7.98 -17.11 -35.01
N LEU A 297 -6.98 -17.91 -34.63
CA LEU A 297 -6.00 -17.57 -33.60
C LEU A 297 -4.80 -16.82 -34.20
N GLY A 298 -4.04 -16.10 -33.36
CA GLY A 298 -2.85 -15.34 -33.79
C GLY A 298 -1.72 -16.17 -34.41
N ASN A 299 -1.74 -17.50 -34.24
CA ASN A 299 -0.80 -18.43 -34.86
C ASN A 299 -1.32 -18.99 -36.21
N GLY A 300 -2.44 -18.47 -36.72
CA GLY A 300 -3.07 -18.92 -37.98
C GLY A 300 -3.94 -20.17 -37.86
N GLN A 301 -4.03 -20.80 -36.68
CA GLN A 301 -4.92 -21.95 -36.49
C GLN A 301 -6.38 -21.51 -36.41
N SER A 302 -7.26 -22.24 -37.09
CA SER A 302 -8.71 -22.13 -36.89
C SER A 302 -9.10 -22.97 -35.68
N LEU A 303 -9.89 -22.38 -34.80
CA LEU A 303 -10.42 -23.02 -33.62
C LEU A 303 -11.93 -23.16 -33.79
N GLU A 304 -12.40 -24.40 -33.92
CA GLU A 304 -13.81 -24.73 -33.74
C GLU A 304 -14.08 -24.75 -32.23
N THR A 305 -14.91 -23.83 -31.74
CA THR A 305 -14.96 -23.47 -30.31
C THR A 305 -16.30 -23.72 -29.64
N ASP A 306 -16.21 -24.10 -28.37
CA ASP A 306 -17.20 -24.10 -27.29
C ASP A 306 -17.24 -22.72 -26.60
N ILE A 307 -17.70 -21.65 -27.30
CA ILE A 307 -17.75 -20.32 -26.67
C ILE A 307 -18.89 -20.30 -25.66
N ASN A 308 -18.53 -20.06 -24.40
CA ASN A 308 -19.48 -20.02 -23.30
C ASN A 308 -20.00 -18.59 -23.06
N VAL A 309 -19.11 -17.60 -23.07
CA VAL A 309 -19.45 -16.22 -22.74
C VAL A 309 -18.71 -15.24 -23.64
N ILE A 310 -19.37 -14.15 -24.04
CA ILE A 310 -18.74 -13.01 -24.70
C ILE A 310 -18.97 -11.77 -23.85
N ALA A 311 -17.93 -10.96 -23.70
CA ALA A 311 -18.00 -9.62 -23.12
C ALA A 311 -17.16 -8.65 -23.94
N PHE A 312 -17.42 -7.36 -23.77
CA PHE A 312 -16.61 -6.32 -24.42
C PHE A 312 -15.93 -5.47 -23.38
N ASP A 313 -14.66 -5.13 -23.63
CA ASP A 313 -13.97 -4.13 -22.84
C ASP A 313 -14.37 -2.70 -23.28
N ARG A 314 -13.84 -1.71 -22.55
CA ARG A 314 -14.11 -0.29 -22.80
C ARG A 314 -13.53 0.27 -24.09
N GLN A 315 -12.52 -0.41 -24.63
CA GLN A 315 -11.87 -0.03 -25.89
C GLN A 315 -12.61 -0.67 -27.08
N GLY A 316 -13.46 -1.65 -26.79
CA GLY A 316 -14.28 -2.38 -27.71
C GLY A 316 -13.73 -3.71 -28.15
N GLY A 317 -12.63 -4.15 -27.53
CA GLY A 317 -12.14 -5.49 -27.72
C GLY A 317 -13.14 -6.51 -27.18
N MET A 318 -13.23 -7.64 -27.89
CA MET A 318 -14.12 -8.74 -27.60
C MET A 318 -13.37 -9.80 -26.81
N TRP A 319 -13.89 -10.16 -25.64
CA TRP A 319 -13.41 -11.19 -24.76
C TRP A 319 -14.38 -12.37 -24.81
N ALA A 320 -13.94 -13.51 -25.31
CA ALA A 320 -14.71 -14.73 -25.45
C ALA A 320 -14.15 -15.81 -24.52
N GLY A 321 -14.91 -16.19 -23.51
CA GLY A 321 -14.59 -17.31 -22.62
C GLY A 321 -15.00 -18.64 -23.24
N THR A 322 -14.13 -19.64 -23.11
CA THR A 322 -14.36 -21.02 -23.60
C THR A 322 -14.55 -21.98 -22.42
N GLU A 323 -15.12 -23.16 -22.64
CA GLU A 323 -15.34 -24.12 -21.55
C GLU A 323 -14.04 -24.79 -21.08
N THR A 324 -13.05 -24.92 -21.95
CA THR A 324 -11.83 -25.70 -21.67
C THR A 324 -10.51 -25.06 -22.10
N ARG A 325 -10.53 -23.95 -22.87
CA ARG A 325 -9.35 -23.41 -23.56
C ARG A 325 -8.93 -22.02 -23.09
N GLY A 326 -9.52 -21.53 -22.02
CA GLY A 326 -9.25 -20.21 -21.46
C GLY A 326 -10.10 -19.12 -22.10
N ILE A 327 -9.49 -17.96 -22.30
CA ILE A 327 -10.15 -16.74 -22.76
C ILE A 327 -9.48 -16.24 -24.03
N LEU A 328 -10.30 -15.95 -25.02
CA LEU A 328 -9.92 -15.44 -26.32
C LEU A 328 -10.18 -13.94 -26.38
N TYR A 329 -9.18 -13.15 -26.77
CA TYR A 329 -9.30 -11.70 -26.90
C TYR A 329 -9.10 -11.27 -28.35
N SER A 330 -10.06 -10.54 -28.92
CA SER A 330 -9.95 -9.90 -30.22
C SER A 330 -10.07 -8.39 -30.12
N LYS A 331 -9.20 -7.67 -30.81
CA LYS A 331 -9.17 -6.20 -30.79
C LYS A 331 -10.47 -5.57 -31.37
N PRO A 332 -10.78 -4.30 -31.05
CA PRO A 332 -12.00 -3.62 -31.51
C PRO A 332 -12.11 -3.43 -33.03
N TYR A 333 -10.98 -3.39 -33.74
CA TYR A 333 -10.91 -3.08 -35.16
C TYR A 333 -10.48 -4.29 -35.99
N LYS A 334 -10.85 -4.29 -37.28
CA LYS A 334 -10.39 -5.31 -38.22
C LYS A 334 -8.88 -5.18 -38.45
N HIS A 335 -8.25 -6.30 -38.79
CA HIS A 335 -6.82 -6.33 -39.12
C HIS A 335 -6.59 -5.66 -40.48
N PRO A 336 -5.69 -4.65 -40.57
CA PRO A 336 -5.38 -4.01 -41.84
C PRO A 336 -4.45 -4.88 -42.71
N PHE A 337 -3.70 -5.80 -42.09
CA PHE A 337 -2.76 -6.70 -42.77
C PHE A 337 -3.46 -7.98 -43.23
N ILE A 338 -3.26 -8.33 -44.49
CA ILE A 338 -3.79 -9.52 -45.13
C ILE A 338 -2.60 -10.33 -45.68
N PRO A 339 -2.17 -11.39 -44.99
CA PRO A 339 -1.11 -12.26 -45.47
C PRO A 339 -1.66 -13.25 -46.51
N TYR A 340 -1.00 -13.34 -47.65
CA TYR A 340 -1.23 -14.34 -48.68
C TYR A 340 -0.07 -15.33 -48.68
N ALA A 341 -0.33 -16.60 -48.42
CA ALA A 341 0.69 -17.65 -48.48
C ALA A 341 1.24 -17.81 -49.91
N TRP A 342 2.52 -18.16 -50.02
CA TRP A 342 3.13 -18.48 -51.32
C TRP A 342 2.41 -19.61 -52.06
N GLY A 343 2.34 -19.50 -53.39
CA GLY A 343 1.58 -20.40 -54.25
C GLY A 343 0.09 -20.02 -54.40
N THR A 344 -0.36 -18.94 -53.75
CA THR A 344 -1.64 -18.30 -54.08
C THR A 344 -1.46 -17.36 -55.28
N PRO A 345 -2.45 -17.24 -56.20
CA PRO A 345 -2.33 -16.37 -57.37
C PRO A 345 -1.99 -14.90 -57.02
N THR A 346 -2.50 -14.42 -55.87
CA THR A 346 -2.24 -13.07 -55.39
C THR A 346 -0.80 -12.89 -54.89
N ALA A 347 -0.27 -13.84 -54.10
CA ALA A 347 1.11 -13.77 -53.64
C ALA A 347 2.09 -13.83 -54.82
N ASP A 348 1.86 -14.73 -55.78
CA ASP A 348 2.73 -14.91 -56.94
C ASP A 348 2.78 -13.65 -57.82
N GLN A 349 1.63 -13.01 -58.05
CA GLN A 349 1.54 -11.76 -58.80
C GLN A 349 2.29 -10.62 -58.10
N LEU A 350 2.04 -10.42 -56.80
CA LEU A 350 2.68 -9.35 -56.03
C LEU A 350 4.19 -9.57 -55.89
N GLY A 351 4.61 -10.82 -55.73
CA GLY A 351 6.01 -11.25 -55.73
C GLY A 351 6.74 -10.81 -56.99
N ALA A 352 6.20 -11.16 -58.16
CA ALA A 352 6.78 -10.77 -59.45
C ALA A 352 6.87 -9.24 -59.62
N MET A 353 5.90 -8.47 -59.13
CA MET A 353 5.96 -7.01 -59.15
C MET A 353 7.14 -6.47 -58.31
N MET A 354 7.43 -7.09 -57.16
CA MET A 354 8.54 -6.72 -56.27
C MET A 354 9.92 -7.14 -56.82
N ASP A 355 9.99 -8.04 -57.80
CA ASP A 355 11.24 -8.36 -58.51
C ASP A 355 11.72 -7.21 -59.41
N HIS A 356 10.80 -6.35 -59.85
CA HIS A 356 11.09 -5.20 -60.70
C HIS A 356 11.34 -3.91 -59.91
N VAL A 357 11.28 -3.94 -58.58
CA VAL A 357 11.60 -2.78 -57.73
C VAL A 357 13.12 -2.59 -57.74
N ASN A 358 13.57 -1.53 -58.42
CA ASN A 358 14.98 -1.19 -58.58
C ASN A 358 15.68 -1.05 -57.22
N GLN A 359 16.53 -2.03 -56.90
CA GLN A 359 17.49 -1.94 -55.80
C GLN A 359 18.66 -1.08 -56.26
N TYR A 360 18.89 0.07 -55.62
CA TYR A 360 20.09 0.86 -55.89
C TYR A 360 21.34 0.02 -55.58
N PRO A 361 22.24 -0.24 -56.55
CA PRO A 361 23.43 -1.01 -56.28
C PRO A 361 24.47 -0.14 -55.58
N LYS A 362 24.99 -0.65 -54.46
CA LYS A 362 26.19 -0.23 -53.72
C LYS A 362 26.09 1.08 -52.93
N PHE A 363 25.39 1.02 -51.80
CA PHE A 363 25.82 1.79 -50.63
C PHE A 363 27.18 1.23 -50.15
N ARG A 364 28.13 2.10 -49.78
CA ARG A 364 29.55 1.77 -49.57
C ARG A 364 29.89 0.92 -48.32
N ASN A 365 28.95 0.14 -47.78
CA ASN A 365 29.12 -0.58 -46.52
C ASN A 365 28.58 -2.03 -46.57
N ARG A 366 29.26 -2.99 -45.93
CA ARG A 366 29.04 -4.45 -46.14
C ARG A 366 27.79 -5.05 -45.47
N ASN A 367 26.98 -4.28 -44.73
CA ASN A 367 25.85 -4.80 -43.93
C ASN A 367 24.54 -4.02 -44.16
N VAL A 368 24.18 -3.75 -45.42
CA VAL A 368 22.92 -3.09 -45.80
C VAL A 368 21.96 -4.13 -46.37
N ASN A 369 20.74 -4.17 -45.84
CA ASN A 369 19.67 -5.07 -46.28
C ASN A 369 18.80 -4.43 -47.37
N CYS A 370 18.52 -3.12 -47.27
CA CYS A 370 17.78 -2.38 -48.29
C CYS A 370 18.17 -0.91 -48.32
N VAL A 371 17.88 -0.27 -49.46
CA VAL A 371 17.99 1.18 -49.66
C VAL A 371 16.73 1.65 -50.37
N PHE A 372 16.11 2.70 -49.86
CA PHE A 372 14.90 3.31 -50.41
C PHE A 372 15.07 4.83 -50.41
N LYS A 373 14.70 5.50 -51.51
CA LYS A 373 14.72 6.97 -51.59
C LYS A 373 13.27 7.45 -51.60
N ASP A 374 12.91 8.26 -50.62
CA ASP A 374 11.55 8.79 -50.50
C ASP A 374 11.31 10.00 -51.43
N SER A 375 10.06 10.43 -51.52
CA SER A 375 9.61 11.55 -52.34
C SER A 375 10.24 12.90 -51.95
N ARG A 376 10.68 13.04 -50.69
CA ARG A 376 11.42 14.21 -50.16
C ARG A 376 12.90 14.19 -50.57
N GLY A 377 13.37 13.09 -51.15
CA GLY A 377 14.75 12.88 -51.57
C GLY A 377 15.66 12.34 -50.46
N TRP A 378 15.11 11.95 -49.31
CA TRP A 378 15.88 11.33 -48.24
C TRP A 378 16.15 9.86 -48.55
N THR A 379 17.33 9.40 -48.18
CA THR A 379 17.76 8.01 -48.39
C THR A 379 17.62 7.23 -47.09
N TRP A 380 16.69 6.29 -47.08
CA TRP A 380 16.44 5.34 -46.01
C TRP A 380 17.21 4.06 -46.25
N VAL A 381 17.98 3.61 -45.27
CA VAL A 381 18.88 2.46 -45.36
C VAL A 381 18.55 1.49 -44.23
N GLY A 382 18.07 0.32 -44.57
CA GLY A 382 17.80 -0.76 -43.63
C GLY A 382 19.06 -1.56 -43.33
N THR A 383 19.37 -1.75 -42.05
CA THR A 383 20.56 -2.49 -41.59
C THR A 383 20.19 -3.51 -40.52
N ALA A 384 21.16 -4.32 -40.08
CA ALA A 384 21.00 -5.20 -38.92
C ALA A 384 20.97 -4.46 -37.57
N GLN A 385 21.25 -3.15 -37.55
CA GLN A 385 21.40 -2.33 -36.34
C GLN A 385 20.35 -1.23 -36.22
N GLY A 386 19.41 -1.16 -37.17
CA GLY A 386 18.35 -0.16 -37.20
C GLY A 386 18.12 0.42 -38.60
N LEU A 387 17.20 1.37 -38.65
CA LEU A 387 16.87 2.18 -39.83
C LEU A 387 17.71 3.45 -39.84
N GLN A 388 18.52 3.64 -40.88
CA GLN A 388 19.33 4.84 -41.05
C GLN A 388 18.68 5.78 -42.07
N VAL A 389 18.66 7.08 -41.80
CA VAL A 389 18.20 8.09 -42.76
C VAL A 389 19.29 9.12 -43.04
N TYR A 390 19.53 9.37 -44.32
CA TYR A 390 20.41 10.41 -44.85
C TYR A 390 19.53 11.46 -45.52
N ARG A 391 19.47 12.68 -44.96
CA ARG A 391 18.62 13.76 -45.50
C ARG A 391 19.26 14.40 -46.72
N ARG A 392 20.59 14.35 -46.82
CA ARG A 392 21.37 14.76 -47.99
C ARG A 392 22.36 13.66 -48.34
N GLU A 393 22.63 13.47 -49.62
CA GLU A 393 23.63 12.50 -50.09
C GLU A 393 25.05 12.82 -49.56
N SER A 394 25.29 14.07 -49.15
CA SER A 394 26.54 14.53 -48.53
C SER A 394 26.65 14.29 -47.02
N ASP A 395 25.58 13.81 -46.36
CA ASP A 395 25.59 13.63 -44.91
C ASP A 395 26.59 12.52 -44.52
N LEU A 396 27.57 12.87 -43.69
CA LEU A 396 28.61 11.92 -43.22
C LEU A 396 28.10 10.98 -42.13
N LEU A 397 27.03 11.37 -41.40
CA LEU A 397 26.43 10.59 -40.32
C LEU A 397 24.91 10.51 -40.52
N PRO A 398 24.32 9.31 -40.59
CA PRO A 398 22.88 9.16 -40.63
C PRO A 398 22.24 9.45 -39.28
N GLN A 399 20.97 9.84 -39.29
CA GLN A 399 20.11 9.64 -38.11
C GLN A 399 19.72 8.15 -38.07
N VAL A 400 19.77 7.54 -36.88
CA VAL A 400 19.55 6.10 -36.69
C VAL A 400 18.32 5.91 -35.80
N TYR A 401 17.36 5.13 -36.25
CA TYR A 401 16.22 4.67 -35.48
C TYR A 401 16.38 3.19 -35.16
N THR A 402 16.08 2.84 -33.91
CA THR A 402 16.26 1.51 -33.33
C THR A 402 15.00 1.11 -32.55
N THR A 403 15.03 -0.03 -31.89
CA THR A 403 13.97 -0.44 -30.95
C THR A 403 13.76 0.55 -29.80
N LYS A 404 14.77 1.38 -29.46
CA LYS A 404 14.63 2.45 -28.45
C LYS A 404 13.74 3.60 -28.94
N ASP A 405 13.63 3.75 -30.26
CA ASP A 405 12.85 4.81 -30.91
C ASP A 405 11.45 4.31 -31.32
N GLY A 406 11.15 3.03 -31.09
CA GLY A 406 9.85 2.40 -31.36
C GLY A 406 9.81 1.41 -32.53
N LEU A 407 10.93 1.16 -33.22
CA LEU A 407 11.00 0.06 -34.20
C LEU A 407 10.70 -1.27 -33.51
N TYR A 408 10.02 -2.17 -34.22
CA TYR A 408 9.70 -3.49 -33.67
C TYR A 408 10.96 -4.35 -33.49
N ASN A 409 11.88 -4.29 -34.46
CA ASN A 409 13.16 -5.00 -34.43
C ASN A 409 14.25 -4.14 -35.10
N ASN A 410 15.50 -4.28 -34.65
CA ASN A 410 16.64 -3.57 -35.23
C ASN A 410 17.06 -4.10 -36.60
N ILE A 411 16.70 -5.34 -36.94
CA ILE A 411 17.01 -5.92 -38.24
C ILE A 411 15.93 -5.49 -39.24
N VAL A 412 16.27 -4.48 -40.05
CA VAL A 412 15.39 -3.90 -41.08
C VAL A 412 15.65 -4.58 -42.41
N HIS A 413 14.60 -5.09 -43.07
CA HIS A 413 14.69 -5.82 -44.34
C HIS A 413 14.23 -5.01 -45.55
N SER A 414 13.12 -4.28 -45.45
CA SER A 414 12.59 -3.48 -46.55
C SER A 414 11.93 -2.20 -46.05
N VAL A 415 11.90 -1.19 -46.92
CA VAL A 415 11.36 0.14 -46.61
C VAL A 415 10.58 0.63 -47.83
N VAL A 416 9.43 1.27 -47.59
CA VAL A 416 8.58 1.86 -48.63
C VAL A 416 7.81 3.05 -48.07
N GLU A 417 7.53 4.06 -48.90
CA GLU A 417 6.71 5.22 -48.55
C GLU A 417 5.25 5.00 -48.96
N ASP A 418 4.30 5.47 -48.14
CA ASP A 418 2.89 5.54 -48.53
C ASP A 418 2.54 6.86 -49.24
N ARG A 419 1.25 7.07 -49.53
CA ARG A 419 0.77 8.29 -50.19
C ARG A 419 0.75 9.53 -49.29
N ASP A 420 0.77 9.32 -47.99
CA ASP A 420 0.74 10.37 -46.97
C ASP A 420 2.15 10.66 -46.44
N HIS A 421 3.20 10.20 -47.15
CA HIS A 421 4.61 10.39 -46.84
C HIS A 421 5.12 9.71 -45.56
N HIS A 422 4.34 8.76 -45.00
CA HIS A 422 4.83 7.91 -43.92
C HIS A 422 5.75 6.82 -44.47
N ILE A 423 6.71 6.40 -43.65
CA ILE A 423 7.69 5.38 -44.04
C ILE A 423 7.35 4.07 -43.35
N TRP A 424 7.00 3.07 -44.15
CA TRP A 424 6.72 1.72 -43.72
C TRP A 424 7.99 0.87 -43.79
N VAL A 425 8.26 0.14 -42.73
CA VAL A 425 9.53 -0.55 -42.45
C VAL A 425 9.22 -1.99 -42.10
N ALA A 426 9.63 -2.93 -42.95
CA ALA A 426 9.54 -4.34 -42.62
C ALA A 426 10.80 -4.77 -41.86
N THR A 427 10.61 -5.33 -40.67
CA THR A 427 11.68 -5.79 -39.80
C THR A 427 11.58 -7.30 -39.59
N SER A 428 12.53 -7.93 -38.92
CA SER A 428 12.32 -9.32 -38.50
C SER A 428 11.12 -9.42 -37.55
N TYR A 429 10.12 -10.25 -37.88
CA TYR A 429 8.94 -10.57 -37.07
C TYR A 429 7.88 -9.45 -36.89
N GLY A 430 7.97 -8.35 -37.65
CA GLY A 430 7.00 -7.26 -37.55
C GLY A 430 7.20 -6.12 -38.55
N ILE A 431 6.18 -5.26 -38.66
CA ILE A 431 6.16 -4.08 -39.53
C ILE A 431 6.08 -2.84 -38.65
N SER A 432 6.88 -1.82 -38.93
CA SER A 432 6.82 -0.52 -38.27
C SER A 432 6.44 0.58 -39.28
N VAL A 433 5.84 1.66 -38.79
CA VAL A 433 5.57 2.88 -39.56
C VAL A 433 6.16 4.07 -38.82
N VAL A 434 6.95 4.86 -39.53
CA VAL A 434 7.55 6.10 -39.04
C VAL A 434 6.62 7.24 -39.43
N LEU A 435 6.08 7.91 -38.41
CA LEU A 435 5.16 9.04 -38.55
C LEU A 435 5.94 10.35 -38.45
N PHE A 436 5.52 11.35 -39.22
CA PHE A 436 6.16 12.66 -39.26
C PHE A 436 5.22 13.75 -38.73
N ASN A 437 5.79 14.82 -38.20
CA ASN A 437 5.05 16.03 -37.87
C ASN A 437 5.02 16.99 -39.08
N GLU A 438 4.31 18.11 -38.94
CA GLU A 438 4.19 19.16 -39.98
C GLU A 438 5.56 19.74 -40.43
N ASP A 439 6.60 19.62 -39.59
CA ASP A 439 7.96 20.11 -39.85
C ASP A 439 8.89 19.05 -40.49
N ASP A 440 8.36 17.94 -40.99
CA ASP A 440 9.17 16.84 -41.56
C ASP A 440 10.21 16.28 -40.55
N ARG A 441 9.80 16.18 -39.29
CA ARG A 441 10.56 15.48 -38.24
C ARG A 441 9.82 14.23 -37.85
N VAL A 442 10.57 13.16 -37.58
CA VAL A 442 9.98 11.94 -37.03
C VAL A 442 9.30 12.30 -35.73
N HIS A 443 8.00 12.07 -35.70
CA HIS A 443 7.16 12.31 -34.55
C HIS A 443 7.27 11.11 -33.60
N TYR A 444 6.92 9.91 -34.07
CA TYR A 444 7.12 8.65 -33.36
C TYR A 444 6.99 7.46 -34.33
N ILE A 445 7.30 6.26 -33.83
CA ILE A 445 7.25 5.02 -34.60
C ILE A 445 6.17 4.11 -34.01
N ASN A 446 5.26 3.66 -34.87
CA ASN A 446 4.26 2.65 -34.54
C ASN A 446 4.69 1.28 -35.08
N SER A 447 4.33 0.20 -34.37
CA SER A 447 4.79 -1.16 -34.70
C SER A 447 3.65 -2.16 -34.60
N TYR A 448 3.64 -3.13 -35.52
CA TYR A 448 2.61 -4.14 -35.74
C TYR A 448 3.24 -5.53 -35.80
N ASN A 449 2.56 -6.53 -35.23
CA ASN A 449 3.08 -7.90 -35.10
C ASN A 449 2.01 -8.96 -35.42
N GLN A 450 2.25 -10.22 -35.03
CA GLN A 450 1.32 -11.35 -35.23
C GLN A 450 -0.11 -11.09 -34.73
N TYR A 451 -0.27 -10.26 -33.71
CA TYR A 451 -1.59 -9.91 -33.21
C TYR A 451 -2.31 -8.84 -34.03
N ASP A 452 -1.62 -8.24 -35.00
CA ASP A 452 -2.17 -7.38 -36.04
C ASP A 452 -2.34 -8.12 -37.38
N ASN A 453 -2.16 -9.45 -37.40
CA ASN A 453 -2.13 -10.30 -38.60
C ASN A 453 -0.86 -10.16 -39.46
N VAL A 454 0.22 -9.64 -38.89
CA VAL A 454 1.54 -9.67 -39.55
C VAL A 454 2.16 -11.05 -39.32
N PRO A 455 2.59 -11.79 -40.36
CA PRO A 455 3.25 -13.08 -40.18
C PRO A 455 4.43 -12.98 -39.21
N ASN A 456 4.54 -13.95 -38.29
CA ASN A 456 5.65 -14.01 -37.33
C ASN A 456 6.91 -14.60 -38.00
N GLU A 457 7.39 -13.92 -39.03
CA GLU A 457 8.44 -14.37 -39.94
C GLU A 457 9.45 -13.26 -40.23
N VAL A 458 10.57 -13.65 -40.82
CA VAL A 458 11.58 -12.71 -41.33
C VAL A 458 11.08 -12.14 -42.67
N PHE A 459 11.22 -10.83 -42.86
CA PHE A 459 10.92 -10.17 -44.13
C PHE A 459 12.07 -10.28 -45.13
N VAL A 460 11.76 -10.19 -46.42
CA VAL A 460 12.76 -10.35 -47.48
C VAL A 460 13.39 -9.00 -47.84
N ASN A 461 14.71 -9.00 -47.96
CA ASN A 461 15.52 -7.82 -48.23
C ASN A 461 15.05 -7.08 -49.50
N GLY A 462 14.66 -5.81 -49.35
CA GLY A 462 14.26 -4.93 -50.44
C GLY A 462 12.95 -5.30 -51.13
N LYS A 463 12.14 -6.21 -50.57
CA LYS A 463 10.87 -6.66 -51.16
C LYS A 463 9.67 -5.96 -50.51
N ALA A 464 9.49 -4.70 -50.88
CA ALA A 464 8.32 -3.90 -50.54
C ALA A 464 7.97 -2.98 -51.71
N ILE A 465 6.66 -2.77 -51.96
CA ILE A 465 6.17 -1.92 -53.05
C ILE A 465 4.88 -1.20 -52.66
N LEU A 466 4.76 0.07 -53.09
CA LEU A 466 3.52 0.82 -53.09
C LEU A 466 2.78 0.56 -54.42
N LEU A 467 1.55 0.07 -54.34
CA LEU A 467 0.73 -0.27 -55.49
C LEU A 467 -0.03 0.96 -56.04
N PRO A 468 -0.44 0.95 -57.32
CA PRO A 468 -1.17 2.06 -57.94
C PRO A 468 -2.52 2.39 -57.31
N ASP A 469 -3.09 1.51 -56.49
CA ASP A 469 -4.32 1.77 -55.74
C ASP A 469 -4.06 2.38 -54.35
N GLY A 470 -2.80 2.48 -53.94
CA GLY A 470 -2.37 3.04 -52.65
C GLY A 470 -2.11 1.98 -51.57
N LYS A 471 -2.34 0.70 -51.87
CA LYS A 471 -1.99 -0.39 -50.95
C LYS A 471 -0.48 -0.65 -50.96
N ILE A 472 0.02 -1.23 -49.89
CA ILE A 472 1.42 -1.66 -49.76
C ILE A 472 1.46 -3.18 -49.73
N ALA A 473 2.39 -3.75 -50.50
CA ALA A 473 2.74 -5.16 -50.43
C ALA A 473 4.19 -5.32 -49.90
N MET A 474 4.37 -6.23 -48.95
CA MET A 474 5.67 -6.57 -48.37
C MET A 474 5.84 -8.10 -48.32
N GLN A 475 7.01 -8.59 -48.72
CA GLN A 475 7.27 -10.03 -48.76
C GLN A 475 7.94 -10.51 -47.46
N SER A 476 7.38 -11.56 -46.86
CA SER A 476 8.04 -12.40 -45.85
C SER A 476 8.52 -13.72 -46.47
N LEU A 477 9.11 -14.59 -45.64
CA LEU A 477 9.59 -15.90 -46.08
C LEU A 477 8.47 -16.74 -46.72
N ASP A 478 7.34 -16.89 -46.03
CA ASP A 478 6.26 -17.79 -46.46
C ASP A 478 5.02 -17.04 -46.99
N HIS A 479 4.98 -15.71 -46.85
CA HIS A 479 3.83 -14.90 -47.22
C HIS A 479 4.17 -13.61 -47.98
N VAL A 480 3.17 -13.06 -48.66
CA VAL A 480 3.13 -11.65 -49.09
C VAL A 480 2.03 -10.95 -48.30
N VAL A 481 2.40 -9.92 -47.56
CA VAL A 481 1.49 -9.12 -46.72
C VAL A 481 0.99 -7.93 -47.53
N LEU A 482 -0.31 -7.86 -47.75
CA LEU A 482 -0.99 -6.73 -48.39
C LEU A 482 -1.76 -5.94 -47.35
N PHE A 483 -1.65 -4.61 -47.37
CA PHE A 483 -2.45 -3.75 -46.51
C PHE A 483 -2.70 -2.39 -47.13
N ASP A 484 -3.70 -1.69 -46.61
CA ASP A 484 -4.10 -0.35 -47.03
C ASP A 484 -3.75 0.64 -45.89
N PRO A 485 -2.71 1.47 -46.03
CA PRO A 485 -2.29 2.43 -45.01
C PRO A 485 -3.45 3.33 -44.55
N THR A 486 -4.29 3.79 -45.48
CA THR A 486 -5.40 4.72 -45.19
C THR A 486 -6.50 4.11 -44.31
N LYS A 487 -6.54 2.77 -44.19
CA LYS A 487 -7.51 2.05 -43.34
C LYS A 487 -6.96 1.71 -41.96
N MET A 488 -5.75 2.12 -41.65
CA MET A 488 -5.16 1.94 -40.33
C MET A 488 -5.77 2.95 -39.38
N ALA A 489 -6.71 2.50 -38.55
CA ALA A 489 -7.36 3.31 -37.50
C ALA A 489 -6.38 3.89 -36.44
N THR A 490 -5.07 3.69 -36.59
CA THR A 490 -4.03 4.08 -35.63
C THR A 490 -3.01 5.06 -36.20
N LEU A 491 -3.20 5.55 -37.42
CA LEU A 491 -2.28 6.54 -38.02
C LEU A 491 -2.65 7.97 -37.61
N ASP A 492 -3.94 8.28 -37.47
CA ASP A 492 -4.41 9.65 -37.19
C ASP A 492 -4.59 9.96 -35.69
N ASN A 493 -4.23 9.04 -34.80
CA ASN A 493 -4.48 9.13 -33.34
C ASN A 493 -5.95 9.38 -32.94
N ASP A 494 -6.91 9.25 -33.86
CA ASP A 494 -8.35 9.38 -33.59
C ASP A 494 -8.93 8.07 -33.05
N TYR A 495 -8.45 7.69 -31.86
CA TYR A 495 -9.00 6.54 -31.16
C TYR A 495 -10.38 6.90 -30.60
N PRO A 496 -11.41 6.06 -30.80
CA PRO A 496 -12.76 6.31 -30.25
C PRO A 496 -12.83 6.16 -28.72
N PHE A 497 -11.70 5.96 -28.07
CA PHE A 497 -11.58 5.78 -26.63
C PHE A 497 -10.28 6.37 -26.10
N LYS A 498 -10.29 6.66 -24.79
CA LYS A 498 -9.13 7.14 -24.04
C LYS A 498 -8.71 6.09 -23.03
N ILE A 499 -7.41 5.98 -22.78
CA ILE A 499 -6.85 5.08 -21.76
C ILE A 499 -6.56 5.86 -20.48
N TYR A 500 -6.70 5.19 -19.34
CA TYR A 500 -6.55 5.82 -18.03
C TYR A 500 -5.68 4.94 -17.12
N PRO A 501 -4.62 5.48 -16.52
CA PRO A 501 -3.78 4.70 -15.61
C PRO A 501 -4.54 4.35 -14.33
N LYS A 502 -4.24 3.16 -13.81
CA LYS A 502 -4.72 2.63 -12.53
C LYS A 502 -3.54 2.02 -11.78
N LEU A 503 -3.43 2.35 -10.51
CA LEU A 503 -2.51 1.68 -9.60
C LEU A 503 -2.99 0.25 -9.38
N ILE A 504 -2.16 -0.73 -9.76
CA ILE A 504 -2.49 -2.16 -9.66
C ILE A 504 -1.67 -2.87 -8.60
N LYS A 505 -0.48 -2.33 -8.27
CA LYS A 505 0.42 -2.91 -7.27
C LYS A 505 1.17 -1.81 -6.53
N LEU A 506 1.39 -2.03 -5.23
CA LEU A 506 2.13 -1.16 -4.34
C LEU A 506 3.10 -2.01 -3.54
N MET A 507 4.38 -1.69 -3.62
CA MET A 507 5.43 -2.33 -2.81
C MET A 507 6.04 -1.31 -1.86
N VAL A 508 6.19 -1.67 -0.59
CA VAL A 508 6.86 -0.86 0.44
C VAL A 508 8.04 -1.66 0.96
N ASN A 509 9.24 -1.07 0.88
CA ASN A 509 10.53 -1.70 1.20
C ASN A 509 10.73 -3.06 0.52
N GLY A 510 10.21 -3.20 -0.72
CA GLY A 510 10.29 -4.43 -1.51
C GLY A 510 9.23 -5.49 -1.20
N ILE A 511 8.33 -5.24 -0.25
CA ILE A 511 7.23 -6.14 0.12
C ILE A 511 5.94 -5.69 -0.57
N ASP A 512 5.25 -6.62 -1.23
CA ASP A 512 3.94 -6.37 -1.84
C ASP A 512 2.85 -6.14 -0.78
N VAL A 513 2.15 -5.01 -0.90
CA VAL A 513 1.20 -4.56 0.12
C VAL A 513 -0.22 -4.89 -0.31
N ASN A 514 -0.87 -5.74 0.47
CA ASN A 514 -2.29 -6.03 0.39
C ASN A 514 -2.95 -5.78 1.77
N PRO A 515 -4.29 -5.84 1.90
CA PRO A 515 -4.99 -5.53 3.16
C PRO A 515 -4.68 -6.50 4.33
N THR A 516 -3.87 -7.54 4.11
CA THR A 516 -3.39 -8.50 5.12
C THR A 516 -1.91 -8.32 5.43
N THR A 517 -1.17 -7.55 4.62
CA THR A 517 0.27 -7.37 4.81
C THR A 517 0.53 -6.50 6.02
N GLU A 518 1.29 -7.03 6.98
CA GLU A 518 1.82 -6.29 8.12
C GLU A 518 3.31 -6.03 7.90
N ILE A 519 3.72 -4.76 8.01
CA ILE A 519 5.12 -4.32 7.91
C ILE A 519 5.47 -3.62 9.22
N ASP A 520 6.53 -4.08 9.87
CA ASP A 520 6.95 -3.61 11.21
C ASP A 520 5.82 -3.70 12.26
N GLY A 521 4.96 -4.72 12.17
CA GLY A 521 3.82 -4.93 13.07
C GLY A 521 2.62 -4.00 12.82
N ASN A 522 2.67 -3.19 11.76
CA ASN A 522 1.57 -2.29 11.39
C ASN A 522 0.96 -2.73 10.06
N ARG A 523 -0.38 -2.73 9.99
CA ARG A 523 -1.09 -2.88 8.71
C ARG A 523 -1.00 -1.57 7.94
N ILE A 524 -0.45 -1.65 6.73
CA ILE A 524 -0.30 -0.48 5.87
C ILE A 524 -1.63 -0.14 5.18
N LEU A 525 -2.38 -1.17 4.78
CA LEU A 525 -3.67 -1.02 4.11
C LEU A 525 -4.78 -1.70 4.92
N ASP A 526 -5.90 -1.00 5.09
CA ASP A 526 -7.13 -1.51 5.67
C ASP A 526 -8.16 -1.94 4.60
N ARG A 527 -7.98 -1.46 3.36
CA ARG A 527 -8.85 -1.69 2.20
C ARG A 527 -8.04 -2.08 0.97
N ALA A 528 -8.72 -2.66 -0.02
CA ALA A 528 -8.11 -3.00 -1.30
C ALA A 528 -7.49 -1.76 -1.97
N LEU A 529 -6.37 -1.95 -2.67
CA LEU A 529 -5.61 -0.89 -3.34
C LEU A 529 -6.47 -0.10 -4.35
N SER A 530 -7.47 -0.76 -4.93
CA SER A 530 -8.45 -0.17 -5.85
C SER A 530 -9.40 0.84 -5.19
N ARG A 531 -9.41 0.96 -3.85
CA ARG A 531 -10.33 1.78 -3.04
C ARG A 531 -9.66 2.90 -2.24
N ILE A 532 -8.36 3.08 -2.42
CA ILE A 532 -7.56 4.08 -1.71
C ILE A 532 -6.84 5.00 -2.70
N TRP A 533 -6.66 6.26 -2.30
CA TRP A 533 -5.98 7.29 -3.12
C TRP A 533 -4.76 7.90 -2.42
N GLY A 534 -4.31 7.27 -1.33
CA GLY A 534 -3.07 7.62 -0.68
C GLY A 534 -2.79 6.78 0.55
N ILE A 535 -1.57 6.92 1.07
CA ILE A 535 -1.08 6.22 2.26
C ILE A 535 -0.24 7.16 3.13
N ALA A 536 -0.24 6.88 4.43
CA ALA A 536 0.70 7.46 5.37
C ALA A 536 1.64 6.35 5.86
N LEU A 537 2.94 6.59 5.78
CA LEU A 537 4.00 5.64 6.12
C LEU A 537 4.94 6.22 7.17
N ASN A 538 5.60 5.33 7.91
CA ASN A 538 6.63 5.74 8.87
C ASN A 538 7.93 6.14 8.16
N TYR A 539 8.79 6.89 8.85
CA TYR A 539 10.08 7.37 8.30
C TYR A 539 11.00 6.25 7.77
N ASN A 540 10.84 5.01 8.26
CA ASN A 540 11.61 3.83 7.86
C ASN A 540 10.96 3.03 6.70
N GLN A 541 9.77 3.43 6.26
CA GLN A 541 8.99 2.84 5.17
C GLN A 541 9.06 3.76 3.94
N ASN A 542 10.27 4.15 3.55
CA ASN A 542 10.50 5.24 2.61
C ASN A 542 11.02 4.80 1.23
N SER A 543 11.00 3.50 0.94
CA SER A 543 11.24 2.95 -0.40
C SER A 543 9.94 2.37 -0.93
N ILE A 544 9.37 2.99 -1.95
CA ILE A 544 8.03 2.68 -2.45
C ILE A 544 8.11 2.43 -3.94
N THR A 545 7.53 1.33 -4.42
CA THR A 545 7.38 1.09 -5.86
C THR A 545 5.91 0.98 -6.19
N MET A 546 5.45 1.83 -7.10
CA MET A 546 4.07 1.86 -7.57
C MET A 546 4.02 1.32 -8.99
N VAL A 547 3.13 0.37 -9.27
CA VAL A 547 2.94 -0.19 -10.61
C VAL A 547 1.58 0.22 -11.16
N PHE A 548 1.59 0.88 -12.31
CA PHE A 548 0.39 1.37 -12.98
C PHE A 548 0.13 0.60 -14.28
N SER A 549 -1.15 0.34 -14.54
CA SER A 549 -1.66 -0.16 -15.82
C SER A 549 -2.61 0.87 -16.44
N ALA A 550 -2.42 1.19 -17.71
CA ALA A 550 -3.36 1.98 -18.50
C ALA A 550 -4.56 1.17 -19.01
N LEU A 551 -4.61 -0.14 -18.71
CA LEU A 551 -5.58 -1.10 -19.20
C LEU A 551 -5.63 -1.16 -20.73
N ASN A 552 -4.49 -0.93 -21.41
CA ASN A 552 -4.40 -0.95 -22.88
C ASN A 552 -4.41 -2.39 -23.43
N TYR A 553 -5.59 -2.98 -23.55
CA TYR A 553 -5.77 -4.38 -23.96
C TYR A 553 -5.35 -4.65 -25.40
N PHE A 554 -5.60 -3.70 -26.31
CA PHE A 554 -5.32 -3.93 -27.74
C PHE A 554 -3.83 -3.83 -28.05
N ARG A 555 -3.10 -2.86 -27.49
CA ARG A 555 -1.65 -2.67 -27.74
C ARG A 555 -0.87 -2.20 -26.51
N PRO A 556 -0.61 -3.08 -25.54
CA PRO A 556 0.11 -2.71 -24.32
C PRO A 556 1.49 -2.08 -24.60
N GLN A 557 2.22 -2.59 -25.61
CA GLN A 557 3.52 -2.07 -26.06
C GLN A 557 3.48 -0.63 -26.59
N GLN A 558 2.30 -0.12 -26.97
CA GLN A 558 2.10 1.25 -27.44
C GLN A 558 1.40 2.10 -26.37
N THR A 559 1.87 1.98 -25.13
CA THR A 559 1.38 2.79 -24.01
C THR A 559 2.44 3.81 -23.62
N PHE A 560 2.08 5.08 -23.76
CA PHE A 560 2.90 6.19 -23.27
C PHE A 560 2.36 6.62 -21.92
N TYR A 561 3.25 6.88 -20.97
CA TYR A 561 2.90 7.52 -19.71
C TYR A 561 3.59 8.86 -19.62
N ARG A 562 2.94 9.82 -18.96
CA ARG A 562 3.67 10.95 -18.38
C ARG A 562 3.51 10.94 -16.88
N VAL A 563 4.61 11.18 -16.19
CA VAL A 563 4.71 11.12 -14.74
C VAL A 563 5.34 12.39 -14.19
N ARG A 564 4.87 12.83 -13.02
CA ARG A 564 5.56 13.78 -12.16
C ARG A 564 5.23 13.51 -10.70
N VAL A 565 6.11 13.93 -9.80
CA VAL A 565 5.98 13.69 -8.36
C VAL A 565 6.14 15.01 -7.63
N LEU A 566 5.01 15.65 -7.32
CA LEU A 566 5.01 16.91 -6.57
C LEU A 566 5.63 16.66 -5.18
N GLY A 567 6.54 17.55 -4.77
CA GLY A 567 7.39 17.37 -3.58
C GLY A 567 8.77 16.76 -3.87
N LEU A 568 9.03 16.27 -5.09
CA LEU A 568 10.34 15.79 -5.54
C LEU A 568 10.77 16.42 -6.87
N ASP A 569 9.98 16.19 -7.92
CA ASP A 569 10.18 16.72 -9.27
C ASP A 569 8.82 17.10 -9.88
N GLU A 570 8.63 18.39 -10.16
CA GLU A 570 7.37 18.95 -10.63
C GLU A 570 7.24 18.93 -12.16
N GLU A 571 8.31 18.61 -12.88
CA GLU A 571 8.30 18.53 -14.35
C GLU A 571 7.69 17.21 -14.85
N TRP A 572 6.91 17.29 -15.93
CA TRP A 572 6.36 16.11 -16.58
C TRP A 572 7.44 15.39 -17.38
N ARG A 573 7.60 14.09 -17.12
CA ARG A 573 8.46 13.21 -17.91
C ARG A 573 7.62 12.20 -18.67
N VAL A 574 7.81 12.13 -19.99
CA VAL A 574 7.16 11.14 -20.85
C VAL A 574 8.03 9.89 -20.92
N VAL A 575 7.43 8.73 -20.67
CA VAL A 575 8.08 7.42 -20.65
C VAL A 575 7.25 6.41 -21.44
N SER A 576 7.92 5.43 -22.03
CA SER A 576 7.29 4.37 -22.83
C SER A 576 8.14 3.09 -22.79
N PRO A 577 7.61 1.93 -23.23
CA PRO A 577 8.38 0.69 -23.27
C PRO A 577 9.68 0.77 -24.07
N PHE A 578 9.76 1.72 -25.00
CA PHE A 578 10.90 1.90 -25.89
C PHE A 578 11.89 2.93 -25.37
N SER A 579 11.39 4.08 -24.89
CA SER A 579 12.22 5.19 -24.40
C SER A 579 12.74 4.98 -22.98
N SER A 580 12.05 4.18 -22.17
CA SER A 580 12.36 3.96 -20.76
C SER A 580 12.01 2.52 -20.32
N PRO A 581 12.68 1.50 -20.90
CA PRO A 581 12.35 0.09 -20.67
C PRO A 581 12.51 -0.37 -19.20
N ASP A 582 13.28 0.37 -18.39
CA ASP A 582 13.43 0.10 -16.95
C ASP A 582 12.24 0.61 -16.13
N MET A 583 11.46 1.55 -16.67
CA MET A 583 10.26 2.12 -16.04
C MET A 583 8.98 1.59 -16.66
N VAL A 584 8.93 1.35 -17.97
CA VAL A 584 7.76 0.77 -18.62
C VAL A 584 8.15 -0.55 -19.25
N ASP A 585 7.53 -1.64 -18.80
CA ASP A 585 7.86 -2.96 -19.34
C ASP A 585 7.19 -3.21 -20.71
N LYS A 586 7.54 -4.35 -21.31
CA LYS A 586 7.00 -4.81 -22.60
C LYS A 586 5.48 -5.06 -22.58
N ASP A 587 4.89 -5.21 -21.40
CA ASP A 587 3.46 -5.44 -21.20
C ASP A 587 2.72 -4.10 -20.95
N GLY A 588 3.43 -2.97 -21.07
CA GLY A 588 2.86 -1.64 -20.96
C GLY A 588 2.60 -1.19 -19.53
N LEU A 589 3.19 -1.86 -18.53
CA LEU A 589 3.08 -1.45 -17.13
C LEU A 589 4.15 -0.44 -16.78
N LEU A 590 3.74 0.64 -16.11
CA LEU A 590 4.64 1.63 -15.54
C LEU A 590 5.04 1.23 -14.12
N HIS A 591 6.30 0.93 -13.92
CA HIS A 591 6.99 0.74 -12.65
C HIS A 591 7.64 2.07 -12.22
N LEU A 592 7.09 2.69 -11.18
CA LEU A 592 7.58 3.95 -10.62
C LEU A 592 8.24 3.72 -9.25
N PRO A 593 9.58 3.53 -9.20
CA PRO A 593 10.31 3.43 -7.95
C PRO A 593 10.60 4.81 -7.34
N LEU A 594 10.22 5.00 -6.07
CA LEU A 594 10.46 6.16 -5.23
C LEU A 594 11.32 5.72 -4.04
N ILE A 595 12.63 5.96 -4.13
CA ILE A 595 13.61 5.43 -3.18
C ILE A 595 14.03 6.50 -2.18
N ALA A 596 14.12 6.13 -0.91
CA ALA A 596 14.64 6.96 0.18
C ALA A 596 13.94 8.33 0.29
N LEU A 597 12.61 8.33 0.21
CA LEU A 597 11.81 9.53 0.41
C LEU A 597 12.09 10.14 1.79
N ARG A 598 12.21 11.46 1.83
CA ARG A 598 12.34 12.21 3.09
C ARG A 598 10.95 12.38 3.73
N PRO A 599 10.86 12.60 5.05
CA PRO A 599 9.61 13.00 5.68
C PRO A 599 8.97 14.19 4.97
N GLY A 600 7.68 14.11 4.68
CA GLY A 600 6.96 15.08 3.86
C GLY A 600 5.79 14.47 3.08
N ASN A 601 5.10 15.33 2.33
CA ASN A 601 3.94 14.96 1.52
C ASN A 601 4.30 14.98 0.04
N TYR A 602 3.97 13.91 -0.66
CA TYR A 602 4.20 13.74 -2.09
C TYR A 602 2.89 13.44 -2.80
N THR A 603 2.71 14.01 -3.99
CA THR A 603 1.57 13.70 -4.86
C THR A 603 2.08 13.21 -6.19
N ILE A 604 1.81 11.94 -6.47
CA ILE A 604 2.14 11.29 -7.73
C ILE A 604 1.02 11.60 -8.71
N GLN A 605 1.40 12.12 -9.88
CA GLN A 605 0.47 12.33 -10.97
C GLN A 605 0.91 11.52 -12.19
N VAL A 606 0.00 10.68 -12.68
CA VAL A 606 0.24 9.81 -13.85
C VAL A 606 -0.87 10.02 -14.86
N GLN A 607 -0.49 10.15 -16.14
CA GLN A 607 -1.40 10.04 -17.26
C GLN A 607 -0.90 8.97 -18.22
N ALA A 608 -1.83 8.40 -18.98
CA ALA A 608 -1.53 7.45 -20.03
C ALA A 608 -2.13 7.93 -21.35
N SER A 609 -1.47 7.59 -22.44
CA SER A 609 -1.90 7.88 -23.81
C SER A 609 -1.43 6.82 -24.78
N LEU A 610 -2.11 6.75 -25.92
CA LEU A 610 -1.72 5.94 -27.08
C LEU A 610 -0.74 6.67 -28.00
N ALA A 611 -0.55 7.97 -27.78
CA ALA A 611 0.38 8.83 -28.50
C ALA A 611 1.25 9.64 -27.51
N PRO A 612 2.50 9.97 -27.86
CA PRO A 612 3.44 10.62 -26.94
C PRO A 612 3.10 12.08 -26.59
N ASP A 613 2.27 12.74 -27.40
CA ASP A 613 1.98 14.18 -27.34
C ASP A 613 0.50 14.48 -27.01
N VAL A 614 -0.39 13.48 -27.09
CA VAL A 614 -1.81 13.63 -26.77
C VAL A 614 -2.06 13.32 -25.30
N TRP A 615 -2.38 14.34 -24.50
CA TRP A 615 -2.62 14.19 -23.05
C TRP A 615 -3.92 14.84 -22.61
N ASP A 616 -5.03 14.21 -22.98
CA ASP A 616 -6.39 14.76 -22.92
C ASP A 616 -7.24 14.20 -21.76
N THR A 617 -6.67 13.33 -20.94
CA THR A 617 -7.27 12.75 -19.74
C THR A 617 -6.96 13.59 -18.50
N LYS A 618 -7.74 13.43 -17.42
CA LYS A 618 -7.33 13.98 -16.11
C LYS A 618 -6.20 13.10 -15.53
N PRO A 619 -5.19 13.70 -14.87
CA PRO A 619 -4.19 12.94 -14.13
C PRO A 619 -4.81 12.00 -13.10
N TYR A 620 -4.30 10.78 -13.03
CA TYR A 620 -4.49 9.92 -11.87
C TYR A 620 -3.59 10.44 -10.76
N GLU A 621 -4.19 10.81 -9.63
CA GLU A 621 -3.50 11.37 -8.49
C GLU A 621 -3.48 10.36 -7.34
N TRP A 622 -2.33 10.25 -6.68
CA TRP A 622 -2.15 9.40 -5.51
C TRP A 622 -1.16 10.03 -4.53
N THR A 623 -1.51 10.06 -3.24
CA THR A 623 -0.74 10.80 -2.24
C THR A 623 0.06 9.90 -1.30
N ILE A 624 1.28 10.30 -0.97
CA ILE A 624 2.14 9.61 -0.01
C ILE A 624 2.57 10.60 1.06
N GLU A 625 2.28 10.28 2.31
CA GLU A 625 2.77 11.00 3.48
C GLU A 625 3.84 10.16 4.18
N ILE A 626 5.05 10.71 4.35
CA ILE A 626 6.12 10.09 5.14
C ILE A 626 6.22 10.84 6.46
N ASN A 627 5.87 10.17 7.56
CA ASN A 627 5.88 10.74 8.89
C ASN A 627 7.31 10.99 9.41
N GLU A 628 7.48 12.00 10.27
CA GLU A 628 8.75 12.23 10.96
C GLU A 628 9.04 11.11 11.99
N PRO A 629 10.32 10.83 12.28
CA PRO A 629 10.68 9.92 13.35
C PRO A 629 10.22 10.44 14.72
N TRP A 630 9.65 9.56 15.56
CA TRP A 630 9.15 9.92 16.89
C TRP A 630 10.21 10.58 17.79
N TRP A 631 11.49 10.21 17.64
CA TRP A 631 12.61 10.79 18.41
C TRP A 631 12.95 12.22 18.00
N ARG A 632 12.46 12.70 16.85
CA ARG A 632 12.61 14.09 16.39
C ARG A 632 11.44 14.99 16.85
N SER A 633 10.48 14.46 17.61
CA SER A 633 9.35 15.22 18.11
C SER A 633 9.77 16.30 19.12
N VAL A 634 9.05 17.43 19.12
CA VAL A 634 9.24 18.53 20.10
C VAL A 634 9.08 18.01 21.54
N GLY A 635 8.18 17.06 21.76
CA GLY A 635 7.98 16.41 23.07
C GLY A 635 9.21 15.63 23.54
N MET A 636 9.89 14.90 22.65
CA MET A 636 11.13 14.19 23.00
C MET A 636 12.27 15.15 23.33
N PHE A 637 12.43 16.24 22.56
CA PHE A 637 13.40 17.29 22.91
C PHE A 637 13.07 17.94 24.26
N GLY A 638 11.79 18.18 24.55
CA GLY A 638 11.33 18.67 25.85
C GLY A 638 11.64 17.70 26.99
N LEU A 639 11.42 16.40 26.79
CA LEU A 639 11.77 15.36 27.76
C LEU A 639 13.27 15.29 28.01
N LEU A 640 14.09 15.29 26.95
CA LEU A 640 15.55 15.30 27.07
C LEU A 640 16.04 16.55 27.81
N ALA A 641 15.48 17.72 27.50
CA ALA A 641 15.79 18.96 28.22
C ALA A 641 15.37 18.89 29.69
N PHE A 642 14.20 18.33 29.99
CA PHE A 642 13.73 18.13 31.36
C PHE A 642 14.65 17.19 32.14
N VAL A 643 15.05 16.05 31.56
CA VAL A 643 16.00 15.12 32.17
C VAL A 643 17.33 15.82 32.45
N LEU A 644 17.83 16.66 31.53
CA LEU A 644 19.04 17.46 31.73
C LEU A 644 18.89 18.46 32.88
N VAL A 645 17.75 19.15 33.00
CA VAL A 645 17.46 20.08 34.10
C VAL A 645 17.36 19.34 35.44
N VAL A 646 16.70 18.18 35.48
CA VAL A 646 16.63 17.35 36.69
C VAL A 646 18.01 16.88 37.11
N MET A 647 18.84 16.41 36.18
CA MET A 647 20.22 16.02 36.47
C MET A 647 21.05 17.20 37.00
N ALA A 648 20.92 18.38 36.39
CA ALA A 648 21.58 19.60 36.86
C ALA A 648 21.09 20.00 38.26
N GLY A 649 19.80 19.90 38.53
CA GLY A 649 19.18 20.18 39.83
C GLY A 649 19.63 19.21 40.92
N ILE A 650 19.70 17.90 40.61
CA ILE A 650 20.25 16.88 41.51
C ILE A 650 21.72 17.19 41.82
N ASN A 651 22.52 17.51 40.79
CA ASN A 651 23.93 17.83 40.97
C ASN A 651 24.11 19.10 41.82
N LEU A 652 23.32 20.15 41.56
CA LEU A 652 23.30 21.37 42.37
C LEU A 652 22.88 21.09 43.83
N PHE A 653 21.88 20.24 44.05
CA PHE A 653 21.46 19.82 45.38
C PHE A 653 22.59 19.10 46.13
N TYR A 654 23.27 18.14 45.49
CA TYR A 654 24.44 17.47 46.08
C TYR A 654 25.56 18.45 46.39
N TYR A 655 25.82 19.41 45.50
CA TYR A 655 26.80 20.47 45.73
C TYR A 655 26.44 21.32 46.95
N MET A 656 25.19 21.80 47.03
CA MET A 656 24.70 22.62 48.15
C MET A 656 24.71 21.86 49.49
N LYS A 657 24.28 20.59 49.50
CA LYS A 657 24.32 19.73 50.69
C LYS A 657 25.74 19.57 51.20
N ASN A 658 26.69 19.31 50.28
CA ASN A 658 28.10 19.18 50.64
C ASN A 658 28.70 20.51 51.15
N ALA A 659 28.30 21.65 50.59
CA ALA A 659 28.71 22.96 51.06
C ALA A 659 28.20 23.25 52.48
N ASN A 660 26.92 22.99 52.76
CA ASN A 660 26.31 23.20 54.08
C ASN A 660 26.93 22.31 55.17
N LEU A 661 27.21 21.04 54.85
CA LEU A 661 27.89 20.13 55.78
C LEU A 661 29.30 20.63 56.16
N ARG A 662 30.01 21.28 55.23
CA ARG A 662 31.32 21.89 55.53
C ARG A 662 31.18 23.10 56.47
N ALA A 663 30.15 23.92 56.27
CA ALA A 663 29.90 25.08 57.12
C ALA A 663 29.55 24.71 58.57
N MET A 664 28.71 23.68 58.77
CA MET A 664 28.33 23.22 60.11
C MET A 664 29.54 22.73 60.93
N ARG A 665 30.43 21.93 60.33
CA ARG A 665 31.64 21.41 61.01
C ARG A 665 32.55 22.52 61.55
N ASN A 666 32.71 23.61 60.79
CA ASN A 666 33.54 24.74 61.21
C ASN A 666 32.92 25.49 62.40
N SER A 667 31.59 25.54 62.51
CA SER A 667 30.91 26.21 63.62
C SER A 667 31.04 25.47 64.95
N GLU A 668 31.01 24.13 64.93
CA GLU A 668 31.17 23.29 66.12
C GLU A 668 32.58 23.41 66.72
N GLU A 669 33.62 23.42 65.87
CA GLU A 669 35.01 23.57 66.31
C GLU A 669 35.26 24.89 67.06
N VAL A 670 34.69 26.00 66.57
CA VAL A 670 34.83 27.31 67.23
C VAL A 670 34.11 27.34 68.59
N GLY A 671 32.93 26.72 68.67
CA GLY A 671 32.15 26.64 69.91
C GLY A 671 32.87 25.92 71.05
N LEU A 672 33.56 24.81 70.74
CA LEU A 672 34.27 24.03 71.76
C LEU A 672 35.52 24.76 72.29
N ILE A 673 36.26 25.44 71.43
CA ILE A 673 37.43 26.25 71.83
C ILE A 673 37.03 27.32 72.85
N ASN A 674 35.91 28.01 72.64
CA ASN A 674 35.40 29.00 73.58
C ASN A 674 35.05 28.41 74.96
N ARG A 675 34.54 27.18 75.00
CA ARG A 675 34.23 26.49 76.26
C ARG A 675 35.47 26.09 77.04
N ILE A 676 36.54 25.68 76.34
CA ILE A 676 37.84 25.40 76.96
C ILE A 676 38.36 26.64 77.70
N TYR A 677 38.28 27.82 77.07
CA TYR A 677 38.64 29.07 77.73
C TYR A 677 37.84 29.31 79.01
N SER A 678 36.52 29.12 78.97
CA SER A 678 35.65 29.33 80.15
C SER A 678 35.97 28.39 81.33
N PHE A 679 36.41 27.16 81.06
CA PHE A 679 36.71 26.17 82.10
C PHE A 679 38.02 26.50 82.82
N VAL A 680 39.05 26.91 82.07
CA VAL A 680 40.32 27.37 82.65
C VAL A 680 40.08 28.60 83.54
N ASP A 681 39.24 29.55 83.09
CA ASP A 681 38.88 30.73 83.88
C ASP A 681 38.23 30.35 85.22
N ARG A 682 37.33 29.36 85.25
CA ARG A 682 36.69 28.88 86.49
C ARG A 682 37.68 28.23 87.47
N CYS A 683 38.71 27.54 86.99
CA CYS A 683 39.72 26.93 87.85
C CYS A 683 40.58 27.98 88.59
N ASN A 684 40.86 29.12 87.94
CA ASN A 684 41.76 30.14 88.49
C ASN A 684 41.05 31.11 89.48
N MET A 685 39.72 31.25 89.43
CA MET A 685 38.98 32.34 90.10
C MET A 685 38.31 32.01 91.44
N SER A 686 38.45 30.81 92.01
CA SER A 686 37.73 30.49 93.27
C SER A 686 38.41 31.11 94.51
N THR A 687 37.99 32.33 94.86
CA THR A 687 38.23 32.99 96.16
C THR A 687 37.23 32.54 97.25
N GLU A 688 36.21 31.74 96.91
CA GLU A 688 35.23 31.22 97.86
C GLU A 688 35.88 30.29 98.89
N VAL A 689 35.52 30.46 100.15
CA VAL A 689 35.96 29.60 101.25
C VAL A 689 35.42 28.17 101.01
N LEU A 690 36.25 27.14 101.21
CA LEU A 690 35.85 25.75 100.96
C LEU A 690 34.94 25.28 102.10
N GLU A 691 33.66 25.09 101.83
CA GLU A 691 32.65 24.65 102.80
C GLU A 691 32.46 23.12 102.76
N PRO A 692 32.17 22.45 103.89
CA PRO A 692 31.77 21.05 103.90
C PRO A 692 30.42 20.90 103.19
N VAL A 693 30.28 19.82 102.43
CA VAL A 693 28.97 19.41 101.91
C VAL A 693 28.15 18.96 103.11
N VAL A 694 27.06 19.66 103.42
CA VAL A 694 26.08 19.18 104.42
C VAL A 694 25.35 18.00 103.79
N GLU A 695 25.55 16.79 104.32
CA GLU A 695 24.73 15.63 103.96
C GLU A 695 23.36 15.80 104.64
N GLU A 696 22.41 16.44 103.97
CA GLU A 696 21.00 16.27 104.33
C GLU A 696 20.61 14.82 104.06
N TYR A 697 20.19 14.12 105.12
CA TYR A 697 19.61 12.78 105.05
C TYR A 697 18.22 12.83 104.39
N THR A 698 18.18 13.04 103.08
CA THR A 698 17.02 12.71 102.24
C THR A 698 17.48 12.18 100.90
N SER A 699 17.00 10.97 100.59
CA SER A 699 17.17 10.21 99.35
C SER A 699 18.47 9.43 99.18
N THR A 700 18.29 8.11 99.30
CA THR A 700 19.18 7.03 98.88
C THR A 700 19.47 7.10 97.39
N GLN A 701 20.61 7.66 97.00
CA GLN A 701 21.59 7.11 96.04
C GLN A 701 22.88 7.95 96.16
N PRO A 702 24.05 7.34 96.37
CA PRO A 702 25.30 8.11 96.43
C PRO A 702 25.54 8.75 95.06
N ASP A 703 25.63 10.07 94.96
CA ASP A 703 26.00 10.78 93.71
C ASP A 703 27.42 10.36 93.29
N PRO A 704 27.59 9.47 92.31
CA PRO A 704 28.87 8.91 91.99
C PRO A 704 29.36 9.52 90.67
N GLN A 705 29.32 10.85 90.48
CA GLN A 705 29.99 11.45 89.32
C GLN A 705 30.27 12.97 89.33
N VAL A 706 30.57 13.58 90.48
CA VAL A 706 31.09 14.97 90.53
C VAL A 706 32.61 15.05 90.35
N GLU A 707 33.32 13.91 90.24
CA GLU A 707 34.78 13.89 90.10
C GLU A 707 35.26 13.91 88.64
N LEU A 708 36.30 14.73 88.42
CA LEU A 708 37.02 14.86 87.14
C LEU A 708 37.86 13.60 86.90
N ASP A 709 37.85 13.12 85.65
CA ASP A 709 38.64 11.96 85.24
C ASP A 709 40.15 12.21 85.43
N GLU A 710 40.88 11.23 85.98
CA GLU A 710 42.33 11.31 86.22
C GLU A 710 43.10 11.63 84.93
N ASP A 711 42.65 11.10 83.80
CA ASP A 711 43.30 11.36 82.51
C ASP A 711 43.05 12.81 82.07
N PHE A 712 41.86 13.36 82.31
CA PHE A 712 41.59 14.77 82.09
C PHE A 712 42.45 15.67 82.99
N LEU A 713 42.68 15.29 84.25
CA LEU A 713 43.57 16.01 85.18
C LEU A 713 45.01 16.10 84.66
N LYS A 714 45.57 14.99 84.13
CA LYS A 714 46.91 14.98 83.52
C LYS A 714 46.97 15.85 82.27
N ILE A 715 45.94 15.80 81.43
CA ILE A 715 45.84 16.59 80.20
C ILE A 715 45.70 18.07 80.53
N TYR A 716 44.85 18.43 81.48
CA TYR A 716 44.63 19.80 81.92
C TYR A 716 45.94 20.48 82.31
N LYS A 717 46.80 19.81 83.09
CA LYS A 717 48.12 20.34 83.46
C LYS A 717 49.03 20.65 82.27
N LYS A 718 48.90 19.91 81.15
CA LYS A 718 49.67 20.16 79.91
C LYS A 718 49.06 21.26 79.06
N ILE A 719 47.73 21.31 78.94
CA ILE A 719 47.05 22.25 78.03
C ILE A 719 46.83 23.63 78.67
N ALA A 720 46.63 23.73 79.98
CA ALA A 720 46.38 24.99 80.69
C ALA A 720 47.42 26.09 80.35
N PRO A 721 48.74 25.86 80.43
CA PRO A 721 49.73 26.90 80.09
C PRO A 721 49.70 27.29 78.60
N VAL A 722 49.37 26.35 77.70
CA VAL A 722 49.27 26.62 76.25
C VAL A 722 48.01 27.44 75.95
N VAL A 723 46.90 27.12 76.61
CA VAL A 723 45.64 27.87 76.52
C VAL A 723 45.85 29.31 76.98
N GLU A 724 46.54 29.53 78.10
CA GLU A 724 46.83 30.87 78.62
C GLU A 724 47.78 31.68 77.72
N LEU A 725 48.86 31.08 77.23
CA LEU A 725 49.84 31.75 76.35
C LEU A 725 49.21 32.19 75.04
N GLU A 726 48.46 31.31 74.39
CA GLU A 726 47.93 31.53 73.03
C GLU A 726 46.58 32.27 73.03
N ARG A 727 45.89 32.37 74.18
CA ARG A 727 44.74 33.29 74.35
C ARG A 727 45.08 34.71 73.91
N LYS A 728 46.29 35.18 74.26
CA LYS A 728 46.77 36.53 73.89
C LYS A 728 47.02 36.70 72.38
N LYS A 729 47.20 35.61 71.62
CA LYS A 729 47.57 35.65 70.18
C LYS A 729 46.43 35.29 69.21
N LYS A 730 45.24 34.89 69.70
CA LYS A 730 44.04 34.54 68.90
C LYS A 730 44.25 33.49 67.78
N LYS A 731 45.28 32.63 67.88
CA LYS A 731 45.61 31.60 66.86
C LYS A 731 45.31 30.16 67.32
N MET A 732 44.26 29.98 68.11
CA MET A 732 43.92 28.68 68.70
C MET A 732 43.15 27.80 67.71
N THR A 733 43.57 26.54 67.53
CA THR A 733 42.84 25.50 66.77
C THR A 733 42.86 24.19 67.54
N MET A 734 41.82 23.36 67.37
CA MET A 734 41.70 22.08 68.08
C MET A 734 42.88 21.14 67.82
N ARG A 735 43.43 21.14 66.60
CA ARG A 735 44.62 20.36 66.23
C ARG A 735 45.86 20.75 67.04
N ARG A 736 46.02 22.03 67.40
CA ARG A 736 47.16 22.48 68.22
C ARG A 736 47.02 22.08 69.68
N LEU A 737 45.80 22.13 70.23
CA LEU A 737 45.54 21.67 71.60
C LEU A 737 45.72 20.16 71.74
N SER A 738 45.25 19.39 70.76
CA SER A 738 45.50 17.95 70.67
C SER A 738 47.00 17.63 70.59
N ASN A 739 47.76 18.36 69.75
CA ASN A 739 49.21 18.22 69.68
C ASN A 739 49.90 18.57 71.02
N ALA A 740 49.47 19.63 71.71
CA ALA A 740 50.02 20.00 73.03
C ALA A 740 49.70 18.97 74.12
N ALA A 741 48.51 18.36 74.08
CA ALA A 741 48.15 17.24 74.93
C ALA A 741 48.93 15.95 74.59
N GLY A 742 49.52 15.89 73.39
CA GLY A 742 50.30 14.75 72.89
C GLY A 742 49.45 13.58 72.41
N MET A 743 48.27 13.84 71.86
CA MET A 743 47.30 12.79 71.45
C MET A 743 46.57 13.12 70.16
N ASP A 744 45.98 12.10 69.53
CA ASP A 744 45.14 12.26 68.33
C ASP A 744 43.96 13.21 68.57
N ALA A 745 43.59 13.96 67.53
CA ALA A 745 42.57 15.01 67.61
C ALA A 745 41.18 14.47 67.97
N LYS A 746 40.83 13.25 67.54
CA LYS A 746 39.54 12.63 67.86
C LYS A 746 39.47 12.22 69.32
N THR A 747 40.52 11.59 69.83
CA THR A 747 40.64 11.19 71.24
C THR A 747 40.64 12.43 72.15
N PHE A 748 41.38 13.48 71.77
CA PHE A 748 41.37 14.75 72.50
C PHE A 748 39.97 15.36 72.57
N TYR A 749 39.26 15.40 71.43
CA TYR A 749 37.91 15.95 71.37
C TYR A 749 36.98 15.24 72.35
N GLN A 750 36.99 13.91 72.36
CA GLN A 750 36.15 13.11 73.26
C GLN A 750 36.47 13.38 74.74
N VAL A 751 37.75 13.34 75.13
CA VAL A 751 38.15 13.54 76.54
C VAL A 751 37.77 14.94 77.04
N ILE A 752 37.94 15.97 76.20
CA ILE A 752 37.54 17.34 76.54
C ILE A 752 36.01 17.42 76.66
N THR A 753 35.25 16.93 75.68
CA THR A 753 33.78 17.04 75.71
C THR A 753 33.15 16.32 76.89
N THR A 754 33.74 15.22 77.37
CA THR A 754 33.20 14.45 78.51
C THR A 754 33.43 15.14 79.86
N ASN A 755 34.52 15.90 80.02
CA ASN A 755 34.93 16.42 81.33
C ASN A 755 34.77 17.94 81.50
N ILE A 756 34.74 18.72 80.40
CA ILE A 756 34.71 20.19 80.48
C ILE A 756 33.42 20.76 81.11
N PHE A 757 32.39 19.93 81.25
CA PHE A 757 31.12 20.29 81.88
C PHE A 757 31.05 19.94 83.39
N LYS A 758 32.04 19.20 83.93
CA LYS A 758 32.08 18.81 85.35
C LYS A 758 32.59 19.94 86.25
N SER A 759 32.33 19.83 87.56
CA SER A 759 32.73 20.85 88.55
C SER A 759 34.25 20.87 88.78
N PRO A 760 34.90 22.06 88.82
CA PRO A 760 36.34 22.17 89.10
C PRO A 760 36.69 22.03 90.59
N ARG A 761 35.69 21.85 91.48
CA ARG A 761 35.91 21.77 92.94
C ARG A 761 36.98 20.75 93.38
N PRO A 762 37.10 19.54 92.81
CA PRO A 762 38.16 18.60 93.17
C PRO A 762 39.58 19.12 92.87
N LEU A 763 39.77 19.76 91.71
CA LEU A 763 41.03 20.41 91.32
C LEU A 763 41.40 21.53 92.30
N ILE A 764 40.41 22.34 92.70
CA ILE A 764 40.57 23.43 93.66
C ILE A 764 40.93 22.89 95.05
N LYS A 765 40.22 21.85 95.52
CA LYS A 765 40.48 21.19 96.81
C LYS A 765 41.90 20.61 96.86
N GLN A 766 42.35 19.95 95.78
CA GLN A 766 43.70 19.40 95.69
C GLN A 766 44.77 20.51 95.74
N ALA A 767 44.59 21.59 94.99
CA ALA A 767 45.52 22.72 95.01
C ALA A 767 45.62 23.38 96.40
N ARG A 768 44.49 23.51 97.12
CA ARG A 768 44.46 24.07 98.48
C ARG A 768 45.08 23.15 99.52
N LEU A 769 44.88 21.83 99.43
CA LEU A 769 45.55 20.86 100.31
C LEU A 769 47.07 20.89 100.14
N GLN A 770 47.58 21.02 98.91
CA GLN A 770 49.02 21.21 98.68
C GLN A 770 49.54 22.51 99.33
N LYS A 771 48.74 23.57 99.35
CA LYS A 771 49.07 24.81 100.07
C LYS A 771 49.13 24.58 101.58
N VAL A 772 48.20 23.79 102.14
CA VAL A 772 48.20 23.36 103.54
C VAL A 772 49.47 22.58 103.86
N GLU A 773 49.86 21.59 103.04
CA GLU A 773 51.10 20.83 103.20
C GLU A 773 52.32 21.74 103.30
N ARG A 774 52.40 22.73 102.38
CA ARG A 774 53.50 23.69 102.34
C ARG A 774 53.55 24.58 103.58
N MET A 775 52.40 24.99 104.09
CA MET A 775 52.31 25.80 105.31
C MET A 775 52.60 24.99 106.58
N LEU A 776 52.16 23.73 106.65
CA LEU A 776 52.43 22.85 107.79
C LEU A 776 53.93 22.57 107.97
N ARG A 777 54.69 22.47 106.87
CA ARG A 777 56.16 22.29 106.92
C ARG A 777 56.92 23.55 107.34
N ASN A 778 56.39 24.73 106.99
CA ASN A 778 57.16 25.96 107.06
C ASN A 778 56.76 26.88 108.23
N THR A 779 55.65 26.61 108.92
CA THR A 779 55.11 27.50 109.96
C THR A 779 54.65 26.74 111.19
N LYS A 780 54.75 27.37 112.38
CA LYS A 780 54.23 26.83 113.66
C LYS A 780 52.85 27.41 114.04
N GLU A 781 52.16 28.03 113.09
CA GLU A 781 50.85 28.65 113.35
C GLU A 781 49.81 27.61 113.81
N PRO A 782 48.84 28.01 114.65
CA PRO A 782 47.75 27.14 115.04
C PRO A 782 46.87 26.76 113.82
N LEU A 783 46.22 25.60 113.89
CA LEU A 783 45.59 24.96 112.72
C LEU A 783 44.38 25.73 112.17
N ASP A 784 43.73 26.51 113.01
CA ASP A 784 42.67 27.45 112.66
C ASP A 784 43.15 28.55 111.70
N VAL A 785 44.31 29.14 111.97
CA VAL A 785 44.91 30.18 111.11
C VAL A 785 45.38 29.61 109.77
N ILE A 786 45.88 28.37 109.75
CA ILE A 786 46.27 27.69 108.51
C ILE A 786 45.04 27.36 107.67
N ALA A 787 43.95 26.92 108.30
CA ALA A 787 42.70 26.65 107.59
C ALA A 787 42.20 27.91 106.85
N ASP A 788 42.19 29.06 107.52
CA ASP A 788 41.74 30.34 106.94
C ASP A 788 42.64 30.80 105.77
N LYS A 789 43.97 30.80 105.94
CA LYS A 789 44.92 31.20 104.88
C LYS A 789 44.94 30.26 103.66
N CYS A 790 44.57 29.01 103.86
CA CYS A 790 44.40 28.02 102.80
C CYS A 790 42.97 27.99 102.23
N GLY A 791 42.06 28.80 102.78
CA GLY A 791 40.70 28.97 102.30
C GLY A 791 39.77 27.81 102.65
N PHE A 792 39.91 27.20 103.84
CA PHE A 792 38.95 26.24 104.39
C PHE A 792 38.04 26.94 105.40
N ILE A 793 36.74 26.62 105.41
CA ILE A 793 35.77 27.32 106.28
C ILE A 793 35.96 27.03 107.77
N SER A 794 36.54 25.89 108.09
CA SER A 794 36.85 25.53 109.48
C SER A 794 38.10 24.68 109.57
N ALA A 795 38.79 24.80 110.71
CA ALA A 795 39.92 23.95 111.06
C ALA A 795 39.53 22.47 111.01
N ASN A 796 38.34 22.12 111.50
CA ASN A 796 37.83 20.75 111.51
C ASN A 796 37.64 20.20 110.10
N PHE A 797 37.11 21.00 109.17
CA PHE A 797 36.92 20.58 107.79
C PHE A 797 38.26 20.42 107.04
N MET A 798 39.22 21.31 107.31
CA MET A 798 40.59 21.17 106.81
C MET A 798 41.25 19.90 107.35
N ILE A 799 41.12 19.63 108.66
CA ILE A 799 41.65 18.40 109.28
C ILE A 799 41.02 17.16 108.67
N ALA A 800 39.69 17.11 108.51
CA ALA A 800 38.99 15.99 107.90
C ALA A 800 39.40 15.77 106.44
N SER A 801 39.50 16.85 105.66
CA SER A 801 39.94 16.80 104.25
C SER A 801 41.40 16.35 104.12
N PHE A 802 42.27 16.82 105.02
CA PHE A 802 43.67 16.43 105.07
C PHE A 802 43.84 14.96 105.50
N PHE A 803 43.06 14.51 106.49
CA PHE A 803 43.04 13.13 106.95
C PHE A 803 42.50 12.16 105.88
N GLN A 804 41.48 12.57 105.11
CA GLN A 804 40.99 11.77 103.98
C GLN A 804 42.10 11.47 102.96
N VAL A 805 42.94 12.46 102.64
CA VAL A 805 43.98 12.32 101.62
C VAL A 805 45.25 11.66 102.18
N HIS A 806 45.74 12.09 103.33
CA HIS A 806 47.04 11.65 103.86
C HIS A 806 46.95 10.52 104.89
N ARG A 807 45.73 10.18 105.37
CA ARG A 807 45.46 9.17 106.42
C ARG A 807 46.17 9.43 107.76
N ILE A 808 46.69 10.64 107.95
CA ILE A 808 47.29 11.14 109.19
C ILE A 808 46.79 12.55 109.48
N THR A 809 46.71 12.92 110.75
CA THR A 809 46.22 14.27 111.12
C THR A 809 47.26 15.33 110.78
N PRO A 810 46.85 16.59 110.51
CA PRO A 810 47.80 17.69 110.27
C PRO A 810 48.85 17.86 111.38
N GLU A 811 48.51 17.62 112.64
CA GLU A 811 49.47 17.64 113.76
C GLU A 811 50.49 16.51 113.68
N GLN A 812 50.05 15.30 113.33
CA GLN A 812 50.96 14.18 113.13
C GLN A 812 51.88 14.43 111.93
N TYR A 813 51.36 15.01 110.85
CA TYR A 813 52.15 15.40 109.69
C TYR A 813 53.21 16.44 110.08
N ARG A 814 52.84 17.47 110.85
CA ARG A 814 53.74 18.50 111.38
C ARG A 814 54.79 17.98 112.37
N LYS A 815 54.54 16.85 113.04
CA LYS A 815 55.57 16.18 113.87
C LYS A 815 56.52 15.31 113.04
N LYS A 816 56.05 14.82 111.89
CA LYS A 816 56.79 13.91 111.00
C LYS A 816 57.68 14.64 109.98
N HIS A 817 57.38 15.91 109.71
CA HIS A 817 58.02 16.77 108.72
C HIS A 817 58.22 18.16 109.31
#